data_AF-A0A950WQ98-F1
#
_entry.id   AF-A0A950WQ98-F1
#
_cell.length_a   1.000
_cell.length_b   1.000
_cell.length_c   1.000
_cell.angle_alpha   90.00
_cell.angle_beta   90.00
_cell.angle_gamma   90.00
#
_symmetry.space_group_name_H-M   'P 1'
#
loop_
_entity.id
_entity.type
_entity.pdbx_description
1 polymer ?
#
loop_
_entity_poly.entity_id
_entity_poly.type
_entity_poly.pdbx_seq_one_letter_code
_entity_poly.pdbx_strand_id
1 'polypeptide(L)'
;MSGTISSSISGPVDLATIGNPATVEASGTVTSTGTLSGIISTASATLFNFGLISSQSGLGVSLASSGTITNDGSISGDEAIQIRGGGLAQNDATGTITATGTIGHSSGSGAGIFITGGTGSINNAGLIDAAAYGVALGAGGMVTNSAQMIGGEDGAIIQGGAGIVENTGSIIATVDDGVALYQGGVVNNEKGAVISGAGTSGAGVFVTGDLGTVTNHGSIAGNLAHGVLIAAGGTLSNDGTITGFRSGVFFQKQAGTLINSGSISANDPLTAAGVYLENGGAVTNTSVGSISGARFGVFLEGAFTTLNNAGFIQGAIYDGVVLGLGGTVNNTGTIQGTTGGLYVKYRASGTVTNTGLIAASAVSGSGVDLAGGGTLDNQSGGTITGGAFGVFFGGTSTLAPTVALGTLTNEGLISASKYSAVALGAGGSVTNNAGGTISGVTNGVYIEKSAPGEVTNFGVINASSTTGAGVNLGDGGSVMNKGTISGGGFGVFATGGSGTITNPATVTNYAVISGDHGVGLQGGGSVFNAKGASIQGGIAGISSQNVAVTVDNAGSVGASTGSGLDIEAGGSIVNEASGTIRGNTFGVFVSTNAGTVSNAGTIIGVGNCGINLKAGGVVSNAAGATISGTTGIALYGASDTITNSGTVTGASNAITFAGTLNNRLIVTATGIINGNVLGSATGTSNTLELDGGSGAIQANNGNGTVTQKGKSFSFSSFGTLDVGTNGAWTLASADNTAALTDDGTIIVTGSLDVASASGLHGSGLLDLASGSALELAAASGDHTKIDFTGSGQLEIDNAAVFGSQVGTASYAGPEIHDFSTGDVIDLRNFSFSGLAAQFVNGVLQLSNSSGQKASLDLQGMSDFRAASDGKSGTLLQGGEADVFSGHGATISGTEGQALNNVVVASFTDSYTVTPAGDLLATISWGDGTSSTGTVSGGKGAFTVSGSHVYNVDGDHQVSVTLAENAPGTARATAVSTAQIAGTDFAITDMTTGQSSTTSGTVYSGPVAGLQKELVMPIADNLNVTAKVDGVFIHSGSGEDALQVHGGTNVLDGGTGSNFLVGASGFDTFFVDDRGPTADIWSTVVNFHAGDAATIWGVTPQDFALSWADNQGAAGYTGLTLHATASGQPTASLTLAGYSTADLSNGRLSVTFGFDGASGSSYMYVKAS
;
A
#
# COMPACT_ATOMS: atom_id res chain seq x y z
N MET A 1 -45.48 99.07 -26.54
CA MET A 1 -46.58 98.72 -27.46
C MET A 1 -46.18 97.42 -28.14
N SER A 2 -47.11 96.46 -28.28
CA SER A 2 -46.86 95.22 -29.01
C SER A 2 -47.00 95.45 -30.52
N GLY A 3 -46.16 94.81 -31.33
CA GLY A 3 -46.17 94.91 -32.79
C GLY A 3 -46.70 93.65 -33.47
N THR A 4 -47.38 93.79 -34.61
CA THR A 4 -47.88 92.64 -35.40
C THR A 4 -47.51 92.80 -36.88
N ILE A 5 -47.00 91.72 -37.49
CA ILE A 5 -46.72 91.60 -38.93
C ILE A 5 -47.62 90.50 -39.51
N SER A 6 -48.59 90.88 -40.33
CA SER A 6 -49.60 89.96 -40.91
C SER A 6 -49.56 89.88 -42.44
N SER A 7 -48.65 90.61 -43.09
CA SER A 7 -48.46 90.66 -44.55
C SER A 7 -46.97 90.63 -44.92
N SER A 8 -46.65 90.67 -46.21
CA SER A 8 -45.27 90.69 -46.70
C SER A 8 -44.58 92.05 -46.49
N ILE A 9 -43.44 92.03 -45.81
CA ILE A 9 -42.59 93.19 -45.51
C ILE A 9 -41.14 92.89 -45.92
N SER A 10 -40.47 93.87 -46.54
CA SER A 10 -39.03 93.81 -46.81
C SER A 10 -38.25 94.22 -45.55
N GLY A 11 -37.30 93.41 -45.10
CA GLY A 11 -36.41 93.74 -43.98
C GLY A 11 -35.24 94.65 -44.34
N PRO A 12 -34.43 95.09 -43.35
CA PRO A 12 -34.51 94.71 -41.94
C PRO A 12 -35.66 95.41 -41.20
N VAL A 13 -36.42 94.66 -40.42
CA VAL A 13 -37.47 95.20 -39.55
C VAL A 13 -36.91 95.39 -38.14
N ASP A 14 -36.86 96.64 -37.66
CA ASP A 14 -36.40 96.96 -36.30
C ASP A 14 -37.55 96.90 -35.28
N LEU A 15 -37.46 95.99 -34.30
CA LEU A 15 -38.46 95.82 -33.23
C LEU A 15 -38.67 97.10 -32.40
N ALA A 16 -37.69 98.00 -32.35
CA ALA A 16 -37.84 99.30 -31.68
C ALA A 16 -38.89 100.19 -32.36
N THR A 17 -39.16 99.97 -33.65
CA THR A 17 -40.09 100.78 -34.46
C THR A 17 -41.50 100.21 -34.54
N ILE A 18 -41.64 98.89 -34.56
CA ILE A 18 -42.94 98.22 -34.72
C ILE A 18 -43.58 97.76 -33.40
N GLY A 19 -42.80 97.63 -32.32
CA GLY A 19 -43.29 97.23 -31.00
C GLY A 19 -42.61 95.98 -30.45
N ASN A 20 -42.59 95.86 -29.11
CA ASN A 20 -41.93 94.80 -28.35
C ASN A 20 -42.82 94.44 -27.14
N PRO A 21 -43.36 93.21 -27.02
CA PRO A 21 -43.15 92.05 -27.90
C PRO A 21 -43.68 92.23 -29.33
N ALA A 22 -43.12 91.50 -30.29
CA ALA A 22 -43.58 91.47 -31.66
C ALA A 22 -44.10 90.07 -32.06
N THR A 23 -45.12 90.03 -32.91
CA THR A 23 -45.68 88.79 -33.47
C THR A 23 -45.69 88.84 -34.99
N VAL A 24 -45.08 87.85 -35.64
CA VAL A 24 -45.28 87.55 -37.07
C VAL A 24 -46.36 86.50 -37.17
N GLU A 25 -47.52 86.84 -37.70
CA GLU A 25 -48.64 85.90 -37.87
C GLU A 25 -48.34 84.88 -38.97
N ALA A 26 -49.13 83.81 -39.06
CA ALA A 26 -48.92 82.75 -40.06
C ALA A 26 -48.96 83.25 -41.53
N SER A 27 -49.69 84.34 -41.81
CA SER A 27 -49.70 85.00 -43.13
C SER A 27 -48.58 86.05 -43.30
N GLY A 28 -47.88 86.41 -42.21
CA GLY A 28 -46.80 87.37 -42.18
C GLY A 28 -45.54 86.81 -42.83
N THR A 29 -44.89 87.62 -43.67
CA THR A 29 -43.59 87.26 -44.26
C THR A 29 -42.62 88.42 -44.17
N VAL A 30 -41.40 88.17 -43.70
CA VAL A 30 -40.30 89.14 -43.64
C VAL A 30 -39.17 88.60 -44.50
N THR A 31 -38.89 89.25 -45.62
CA THR A 31 -37.81 88.83 -46.54
C THR A 31 -36.77 89.93 -46.71
N SER A 32 -35.49 89.57 -46.70
CA SER A 32 -34.38 90.52 -46.91
C SER A 32 -33.46 90.04 -48.02
N THR A 33 -33.02 90.97 -48.87
CA THR A 33 -32.07 90.69 -49.97
C THR A 33 -30.67 91.20 -49.62
N GLY A 34 -29.65 90.60 -50.22
CA GLY A 34 -28.25 90.94 -49.92
C GLY A 34 -27.87 90.61 -48.47
N THR A 35 -27.09 91.49 -47.83
CA THR A 35 -26.51 91.26 -46.48
C THR A 35 -27.39 91.73 -45.32
N LEU A 36 -28.62 92.19 -45.61
CA LEU A 36 -29.53 92.72 -44.60
C LEU A 36 -30.16 91.58 -43.79
N SER A 37 -30.26 91.77 -42.48
CA SER A 37 -30.96 90.80 -41.62
C SER A 37 -32.48 90.93 -41.76
N GLY A 38 -33.25 89.87 -41.45
CA GLY A 38 -34.71 89.89 -41.49
C GLY A 38 -35.32 90.81 -40.43
N ILE A 39 -35.14 90.45 -39.16
CA ILE A 39 -35.59 91.22 -38.00
C ILE A 39 -34.38 91.61 -37.14
N ILE A 40 -34.34 92.83 -36.64
CA ILE A 40 -33.28 93.33 -35.76
C ILE A 40 -33.84 93.99 -34.48
N SER A 41 -33.06 94.01 -33.40
CA SER A 41 -33.30 94.88 -32.25
C SER A 41 -32.01 95.23 -31.52
N THR A 42 -31.89 96.48 -31.07
CA THR A 42 -30.76 96.95 -30.24
C THR A 42 -31.01 96.83 -28.73
N ALA A 43 -32.26 96.63 -28.32
CA ALA A 43 -32.68 96.47 -26.91
C ALA A 43 -33.15 95.04 -26.64
N SER A 44 -33.44 94.72 -25.38
CA SER A 44 -33.98 93.40 -25.04
C SER A 44 -35.35 93.22 -25.68
N ALA A 45 -35.59 92.10 -26.36
CA ALA A 45 -36.81 91.92 -27.15
C ALA A 45 -37.43 90.52 -27.06
N THR A 46 -38.75 90.49 -27.24
CA THR A 46 -39.55 89.26 -27.34
C THR A 46 -40.20 89.17 -28.71
N LEU A 47 -40.01 88.04 -29.41
CA LEU A 47 -40.54 87.78 -30.75
C LEU A 47 -41.28 86.44 -30.77
N PHE A 48 -42.50 86.44 -31.29
CA PHE A 48 -43.27 85.24 -31.62
C PHE A 48 -43.39 85.13 -33.15
N ASN A 49 -42.87 84.06 -33.75
CA ASN A 49 -42.94 83.82 -35.18
C ASN A 49 -43.84 82.63 -35.50
N PHE A 50 -44.98 82.88 -36.14
CA PHE A 50 -45.84 81.87 -36.74
C PHE A 50 -45.72 81.86 -38.27
N GLY A 51 -45.08 82.86 -38.87
CA GLY A 51 -44.96 83.07 -40.32
C GLY A 51 -43.57 82.74 -40.88
N LEU A 52 -43.15 83.45 -41.94
CA LEU A 52 -41.83 83.28 -42.57
C LEU A 52 -40.93 84.48 -42.29
N ILE A 53 -39.73 84.24 -41.77
CA ILE A 53 -38.64 85.21 -41.71
C ILE A 53 -37.47 84.63 -42.51
N SER A 54 -36.99 85.34 -43.53
CA SER A 54 -35.92 84.85 -44.39
C SER A 54 -34.98 85.97 -44.81
N SER A 55 -33.67 85.73 -44.70
CA SER A 55 -32.63 86.59 -45.26
C SER A 55 -31.75 85.80 -46.24
N GLN A 56 -31.31 86.44 -47.32
CA GLN A 56 -30.48 85.80 -48.34
C GLN A 56 -29.02 85.61 -47.92
N SER A 57 -28.40 86.62 -47.30
CA SER A 57 -26.99 86.61 -46.85
C SER A 57 -26.78 87.46 -45.59
N GLY A 58 -27.84 87.67 -44.82
CA GLY A 58 -27.82 88.28 -43.50
C GLY A 58 -28.46 87.36 -42.47
N LEU A 59 -28.62 87.83 -41.23
CA LEU A 59 -29.21 87.03 -40.16
C LEU A 59 -30.75 86.96 -40.32
N GLY A 60 -31.39 85.84 -40.01
CA GLY A 60 -32.85 85.78 -39.96
C GLY A 60 -33.40 86.74 -38.91
N VAL A 61 -32.94 86.57 -37.66
CA VAL A 61 -33.22 87.45 -36.52
C VAL A 61 -31.93 87.81 -35.80
N SER A 62 -31.70 89.10 -35.52
CA SER A 62 -30.53 89.59 -34.77
C SER A 62 -30.93 90.47 -33.58
N LEU A 63 -30.72 89.98 -32.37
CA LEU A 63 -30.92 90.73 -31.14
C LEU A 63 -29.56 91.12 -30.55
N ALA A 64 -29.26 92.41 -30.46
CA ALA A 64 -27.99 92.91 -29.92
C ALA A 64 -27.93 92.87 -28.38
N SER A 65 -29.07 92.69 -27.70
CA SER A 65 -29.19 92.53 -26.25
C SER A 65 -29.77 91.15 -25.92
N SER A 66 -30.29 90.96 -24.70
CA SER A 66 -30.97 89.71 -24.31
C SER A 66 -32.30 89.55 -25.05
N GLY A 67 -32.85 88.34 -25.14
CA GLY A 67 -34.17 88.21 -25.77
C GLY A 67 -34.85 86.87 -25.61
N THR A 68 -36.12 86.84 -26.00
CA THR A 68 -36.94 85.63 -26.07
C THR A 68 -37.49 85.51 -27.49
N ILE A 69 -37.12 84.45 -28.19
CA ILE A 69 -37.67 84.15 -29.52
C ILE A 69 -38.42 82.83 -29.40
N THR A 70 -39.68 82.81 -29.82
CA THR A 70 -40.49 81.60 -29.98
C THR A 70 -40.85 81.46 -31.45
N ASN A 71 -40.47 80.34 -32.06
CA ASN A 71 -40.67 80.04 -33.46
C ASN A 71 -41.57 78.82 -33.64
N ASP A 72 -42.75 79.02 -34.20
CA ASP A 72 -43.68 77.98 -34.67
C ASP A 72 -43.76 77.94 -36.22
N GLY A 73 -43.24 79.00 -36.87
CA GLY A 73 -43.13 79.16 -38.33
C GLY A 73 -41.74 78.81 -38.90
N SER A 74 -41.24 79.61 -39.85
CA SER A 74 -39.94 79.39 -40.48
C SER A 74 -39.01 80.59 -40.32
N ILE A 75 -37.75 80.35 -39.91
CA ILE A 75 -36.70 81.37 -39.82
C ILE A 75 -35.47 80.90 -40.59
N SER A 76 -34.98 81.71 -41.53
CA SER A 76 -33.75 81.43 -42.28
C SER A 76 -32.84 82.63 -42.51
N GLY A 77 -31.55 82.37 -42.64
CA GLY A 77 -30.50 83.35 -42.91
C GLY A 77 -29.12 82.70 -42.97
N ASP A 78 -28.06 83.51 -43.13
CA ASP A 78 -26.68 83.02 -42.99
C ASP A 78 -26.45 82.47 -41.58
N GLU A 79 -26.99 83.15 -40.57
CA GLU A 79 -27.37 82.53 -39.29
C GLU A 79 -28.86 82.78 -39.14
N ALA A 80 -29.64 81.80 -38.68
CA ALA A 80 -31.08 81.99 -38.59
C ALA A 80 -31.46 82.87 -37.39
N ILE A 81 -30.88 82.61 -36.21
CA ILE A 81 -31.11 83.41 -34.99
C ILE A 81 -29.79 83.75 -34.31
N GLN A 82 -29.57 85.03 -33.99
CA GLN A 82 -28.48 85.49 -33.14
C GLN A 82 -28.99 86.35 -31.97
N ILE A 83 -28.60 86.01 -30.74
CA ILE A 83 -28.92 86.77 -29.51
C ILE A 83 -27.63 87.10 -28.75
N ARG A 84 -27.28 88.38 -28.62
CA ARG A 84 -25.98 88.77 -28.06
C ARG A 84 -25.95 88.98 -26.55
N GLY A 85 -27.08 89.13 -25.86
CA GLY A 85 -27.12 89.37 -24.41
C GLY A 85 -27.57 88.19 -23.53
N GLY A 86 -27.65 86.97 -24.07
CA GLY A 86 -28.29 85.83 -23.38
C GLY A 86 -29.81 85.79 -23.58
N GLY A 87 -30.48 84.76 -23.06
CA GLY A 87 -31.94 84.64 -23.17
C GLY A 87 -32.43 83.28 -23.65
N LEU A 88 -33.62 83.24 -24.24
CA LEU A 88 -34.33 82.02 -24.65
C LEU A 88 -34.60 82.00 -26.15
N ALA A 89 -34.24 80.90 -26.82
CA ALA A 89 -34.72 80.58 -28.17
C ALA A 89 -35.50 79.26 -28.13
N GLN A 90 -36.80 79.34 -28.37
CA GLN A 90 -37.73 78.23 -28.41
C GLN A 90 -38.14 77.98 -29.86
N ASN A 91 -37.90 76.77 -30.37
CA ASN A 91 -38.41 76.29 -31.65
C ASN A 91 -39.49 75.26 -31.36
N ASP A 92 -40.75 75.59 -31.59
CA ASP A 92 -41.90 74.73 -31.33
C ASP A 92 -42.03 73.62 -32.38
N ALA A 93 -42.98 72.70 -32.18
CA ALA A 93 -43.03 71.43 -32.90
C ALA A 93 -43.18 71.57 -34.43
N THR A 94 -43.84 72.63 -34.91
CA THR A 94 -43.97 72.92 -36.35
C THR A 94 -42.90 73.88 -36.86
N GLY A 95 -42.08 74.42 -35.96
CA GLY A 95 -41.05 75.39 -36.25
C GLY A 95 -39.90 74.80 -37.08
N THR A 96 -39.45 75.58 -38.04
CA THR A 96 -38.28 75.28 -38.89
C THR A 96 -37.26 76.41 -38.80
N ILE A 97 -36.01 76.07 -38.51
CA ILE A 97 -34.89 77.01 -38.47
C ILE A 97 -33.84 76.50 -39.42
N THR A 98 -33.47 77.31 -40.42
CA THR A 98 -32.51 76.91 -41.45
C THR A 98 -31.40 77.94 -41.60
N ALA A 99 -30.15 77.54 -41.43
CA ALA A 99 -29.00 78.42 -41.62
C ALA A 99 -28.16 78.00 -42.83
N THR A 100 -27.86 78.96 -43.72
CA THR A 100 -27.17 78.71 -45.00
C THR A 100 -25.75 79.27 -45.05
N GLY A 101 -25.28 79.93 -43.99
CA GLY A 101 -23.97 80.55 -43.94
C GLY A 101 -22.83 79.53 -44.07
N THR A 102 -21.68 79.97 -44.57
CA THR A 102 -20.53 79.09 -44.81
C THR A 102 -19.99 78.49 -43.50
N ILE A 103 -19.58 77.22 -43.56
CA ILE A 103 -18.82 76.49 -42.52
C ILE A 103 -17.60 77.33 -42.10
N GLY A 104 -17.52 77.71 -40.82
CA GLY A 104 -16.44 78.57 -40.32
C GLY A 104 -16.14 78.36 -38.84
N HIS A 105 -15.05 77.64 -38.59
CA HIS A 105 -14.43 77.19 -37.33
C HIS A 105 -14.29 78.19 -36.14
N SER A 106 -14.79 79.42 -36.18
CA SER A 106 -14.55 80.37 -35.08
C SER A 106 -15.42 81.63 -35.01
N SER A 107 -16.47 81.78 -35.83
CA SER A 107 -17.20 83.08 -35.88
C SER A 107 -18.73 83.02 -35.86
N GLY A 108 -19.34 81.86 -35.63
CA GLY A 108 -20.81 81.73 -35.55
C GLY A 108 -21.55 81.82 -36.88
N SER A 109 -20.88 82.22 -37.96
CA SER A 109 -21.41 82.22 -39.31
C SER A 109 -21.93 80.82 -39.68
N GLY A 110 -23.19 80.71 -40.09
CA GLY A 110 -23.81 79.42 -40.44
C GLY A 110 -24.61 78.75 -39.32
N ALA A 111 -24.75 79.37 -38.13
CA ALA A 111 -25.47 78.74 -37.02
C ALA A 111 -27.00 78.83 -37.15
N GLY A 112 -27.71 77.76 -36.78
CA GLY A 112 -29.17 77.79 -36.63
C GLY A 112 -29.57 78.77 -35.53
N ILE A 113 -29.03 78.58 -34.32
CA ILE A 113 -29.23 79.51 -33.20
C ILE A 113 -27.88 79.79 -32.54
N PHE A 114 -27.51 81.06 -32.40
CA PHE A 114 -26.30 81.48 -31.71
C PHE A 114 -26.57 82.49 -30.58
N ILE A 115 -26.29 82.12 -29.34
CA ILE A 115 -26.39 83.01 -28.17
C ILE A 115 -24.99 83.29 -27.63
N THR A 116 -24.51 84.55 -27.67
CA THR A 116 -23.06 84.85 -27.51
C THR A 116 -22.62 85.47 -26.19
N GLY A 117 -23.20 86.60 -25.77
CA GLY A 117 -22.65 87.43 -24.68
C GLY A 117 -23.22 87.18 -23.27
N GLY A 118 -24.04 86.15 -23.07
CA GLY A 118 -24.60 85.74 -21.77
C GLY A 118 -25.13 84.32 -21.82
N THR A 119 -25.43 83.72 -20.66
CA THR A 119 -25.98 82.35 -20.59
C THR A 119 -27.28 82.23 -21.39
N GLY A 120 -27.36 81.23 -22.26
CA GLY A 120 -28.53 81.00 -23.11
C GLY A 120 -29.32 79.74 -22.73
N SER A 121 -30.61 79.73 -23.06
CA SER A 121 -31.47 78.56 -23.04
C SER A 121 -32.03 78.36 -24.44
N ILE A 122 -31.84 77.17 -25.00
CA ILE A 122 -32.35 76.80 -26.32
C ILE A 122 -33.23 75.56 -26.16
N ASN A 123 -34.47 75.64 -26.61
CA ASN A 123 -35.42 74.54 -26.57
C ASN A 123 -35.87 74.23 -27.98
N ASN A 124 -35.45 73.09 -28.53
CA ASN A 124 -35.82 72.64 -29.86
C ASN A 124 -36.82 71.49 -29.81
N ALA A 125 -38.04 71.74 -30.25
CA ALA A 125 -39.08 70.74 -30.52
C ALA A 125 -39.43 70.60 -32.01
N GLY A 126 -38.88 71.46 -32.88
CA GLY A 126 -39.04 71.42 -34.33
C GLY A 126 -37.76 71.01 -35.10
N LEU A 127 -37.65 71.38 -36.38
CA LEU A 127 -36.45 71.12 -37.18
C LEU A 127 -35.46 72.29 -37.07
N ILE A 128 -34.21 71.99 -36.75
CA ILE A 128 -33.07 72.88 -36.96
C ILE A 128 -32.13 72.22 -37.99
N ASP A 129 -31.84 72.91 -39.07
CA ASP A 129 -30.92 72.45 -40.13
C ASP A 129 -29.94 73.57 -40.48
N ALA A 130 -28.70 73.44 -40.03
CA ALA A 130 -27.72 74.51 -40.10
C ALA A 130 -26.42 74.06 -40.78
N ALA A 131 -25.93 74.89 -41.70
CA ALA A 131 -24.71 74.63 -42.43
C ALA A 131 -23.42 74.67 -41.58
N ALA A 132 -23.40 75.32 -40.41
CA ALA A 132 -22.27 75.30 -39.47
C ALA A 132 -22.65 74.67 -38.12
N TYR A 133 -23.19 75.43 -37.17
CA TYR A 133 -23.62 74.88 -35.88
C TYR A 133 -25.13 74.70 -35.86
N GLY A 134 -25.65 73.55 -35.44
CA GLY A 134 -27.09 73.43 -35.17
C GLY A 134 -27.49 74.51 -34.15
N VAL A 135 -26.81 74.50 -33.01
CA VAL A 135 -26.90 75.54 -32.00
C VAL A 135 -25.54 75.87 -31.38
N ALA A 136 -25.34 77.11 -30.96
CA ALA A 136 -24.13 77.59 -30.31
C ALA A 136 -24.44 78.48 -29.09
N LEU A 137 -23.78 78.22 -27.96
CA LEU A 137 -23.83 79.03 -26.73
C LEU A 137 -22.43 79.50 -26.35
N GLY A 138 -22.18 80.81 -26.31
CA GLY A 138 -20.85 81.40 -26.08
C GLY A 138 -20.46 81.62 -24.61
N ALA A 139 -21.39 81.48 -23.66
CA ALA A 139 -21.17 81.75 -22.23
C ALA A 139 -21.83 80.71 -21.31
N GLY A 140 -21.85 79.45 -21.71
CA GLY A 140 -22.58 78.37 -21.02
C GLY A 140 -24.09 78.44 -21.20
N GLY A 141 -24.81 77.54 -20.53
CA GLY A 141 -26.27 77.51 -20.55
C GLY A 141 -26.85 76.13 -20.85
N MET A 142 -28.09 76.09 -21.33
CA MET A 142 -28.86 74.85 -21.50
C MET A 142 -29.39 74.70 -22.93
N VAL A 143 -29.23 73.51 -23.49
CA VAL A 143 -29.84 73.09 -24.76
C VAL A 143 -30.75 71.90 -24.46
N THR A 144 -32.05 72.03 -24.73
CA THR A 144 -33.00 70.93 -24.71
C THR A 144 -33.43 70.63 -26.14
N ASN A 145 -33.27 69.38 -26.57
CA ASN A 145 -33.63 68.94 -27.92
C ASN A 145 -34.57 67.73 -27.88
N SER A 146 -35.79 67.89 -28.36
CA SER A 146 -36.78 66.81 -28.48
C SER A 146 -37.13 66.45 -29.92
N ALA A 147 -36.43 67.04 -30.89
CA ALA A 147 -36.65 66.85 -32.33
C ALA A 147 -35.33 66.76 -33.09
N GLN A 148 -35.32 67.04 -34.40
CA GLN A 148 -34.12 66.91 -35.23
C GLN A 148 -33.34 68.22 -35.26
N MET A 149 -32.05 68.14 -34.91
CA MET A 149 -31.07 69.21 -34.98
C MET A 149 -29.88 68.73 -35.82
N ILE A 150 -29.59 69.40 -36.92
CA ILE A 150 -28.46 69.13 -37.79
C ILE A 150 -27.53 70.35 -37.79
N GLY A 151 -26.26 70.10 -37.52
CA GLY A 151 -25.17 71.05 -37.73
C GLY A 151 -24.16 70.54 -38.75
N GLY A 152 -23.60 71.46 -39.53
CA GLY A 152 -22.44 71.22 -40.38
C GLY A 152 -21.22 70.76 -39.58
N GLU A 153 -20.59 71.68 -38.85
CA GLU A 153 -19.48 71.41 -37.91
C GLU A 153 -19.97 70.65 -36.70
N ASP A 154 -20.70 71.31 -35.80
CA ASP A 154 -21.19 70.69 -34.57
C ASP A 154 -22.71 70.74 -34.49
N GLY A 155 -23.33 69.72 -33.91
CA GLY A 155 -24.76 69.72 -33.64
C GLY A 155 -25.10 70.78 -32.58
N ALA A 156 -24.46 70.67 -31.41
CA ALA A 156 -24.52 71.66 -30.35
C ALA A 156 -23.13 71.99 -29.81
N ILE A 157 -22.75 73.27 -29.80
CA ILE A 157 -21.49 73.75 -29.22
C ILE A 157 -21.74 74.71 -28.04
N ILE A 158 -21.14 74.43 -26.89
CA ILE A 158 -21.22 75.28 -25.69
C ILE A 158 -19.83 75.66 -25.21
N GLN A 159 -19.60 76.97 -25.09
CA GLN A 159 -18.32 77.60 -24.77
C GLN A 159 -18.47 78.65 -23.67
N GLY A 160 -17.34 79.14 -23.15
CA GLY A 160 -17.29 80.26 -22.19
C GLY A 160 -17.84 79.97 -20.78
N GLY A 161 -18.49 78.83 -20.57
CA GLY A 161 -19.00 78.34 -19.28
C GLY A 161 -19.53 76.91 -19.41
N ALA A 162 -19.83 76.26 -18.28
CA ALA A 162 -20.36 74.89 -18.28
C ALA A 162 -21.73 74.82 -19.00
N GLY A 163 -21.90 73.76 -19.80
CA GLY A 163 -23.12 73.52 -20.57
C GLY A 163 -23.97 72.38 -20.01
N ILE A 164 -25.28 72.42 -20.26
CA ILE A 164 -26.20 71.32 -20.03
C ILE A 164 -26.89 71.01 -21.37
N VAL A 165 -26.83 69.76 -21.81
CA VAL A 165 -27.54 69.28 -22.99
C VAL A 165 -28.48 68.14 -22.58
N GLU A 166 -29.78 68.35 -22.76
CA GLU A 166 -30.85 67.37 -22.53
C GLU A 166 -31.41 66.96 -23.89
N ASN A 167 -31.17 65.72 -24.31
CA ASN A 167 -31.58 65.23 -25.63
C ASN A 167 -32.59 64.09 -25.51
N THR A 168 -33.81 64.31 -25.99
CA THR A 168 -34.82 63.27 -26.26
C THR A 168 -35.07 63.07 -27.76
N GLY A 169 -34.41 63.87 -28.61
CA GLY A 169 -34.52 63.86 -30.07
C GLY A 169 -33.25 63.37 -30.76
N SER A 170 -32.88 64.01 -31.87
CA SER A 170 -31.69 63.70 -32.67
C SER A 170 -30.81 64.94 -32.82
N ILE A 171 -29.54 64.84 -32.42
CA ILE A 171 -28.49 65.85 -32.63
C ILE A 171 -27.44 65.25 -33.55
N ILE A 172 -27.26 65.82 -34.74
CA ILE A 172 -26.37 65.28 -35.77
C ILE A 172 -25.42 66.37 -36.23
N ALA A 173 -24.13 66.05 -36.22
CA ALA A 173 -23.08 66.82 -36.86
C ALA A 173 -22.56 66.10 -38.10
N THR A 174 -22.32 66.85 -39.18
CA THR A 174 -21.85 66.28 -40.46
C THR A 174 -20.34 66.33 -40.64
N VAL A 175 -19.63 67.14 -39.85
CA VAL A 175 -18.19 67.40 -40.03
C VAL A 175 -17.39 67.18 -38.75
N ASP A 176 -17.91 67.51 -37.56
CA ASP A 176 -17.16 67.42 -36.31
C ASP A 176 -18.00 66.77 -35.20
N ASP A 177 -18.27 67.45 -34.08
CA ASP A 177 -18.84 66.87 -32.87
C ASP A 177 -20.38 66.91 -32.84
N GLY A 178 -21.03 65.81 -32.46
CA GLY A 178 -22.49 65.85 -32.19
C GLY A 178 -22.82 66.89 -31.11
N VAL A 179 -22.12 66.82 -29.98
CA VAL A 179 -22.17 67.80 -28.89
C VAL A 179 -20.75 68.11 -28.43
N ALA A 180 -20.39 69.40 -28.36
CA ALA A 180 -19.10 69.88 -27.86
C ALA A 180 -19.26 70.82 -26.66
N LEU A 181 -18.72 70.45 -25.49
CA LEU A 181 -18.69 71.24 -24.26
C LEU A 181 -17.25 71.65 -23.93
N TYR A 182 -16.93 72.93 -24.03
CA TYR A 182 -15.54 73.41 -23.88
C TYR A 182 -15.10 73.75 -22.46
N GLN A 183 -16.02 73.81 -21.49
CA GLN A 183 -15.76 74.16 -20.08
C GLN A 183 -16.45 73.18 -19.11
N GLY A 184 -16.43 71.89 -19.45
CA GLY A 184 -17.15 70.85 -18.72
C GLY A 184 -18.67 70.96 -18.87
N GLY A 185 -19.39 70.17 -18.06
CA GLY A 185 -20.85 70.21 -18.02
C GLY A 185 -21.51 68.83 -18.08
N VAL A 186 -22.79 68.82 -18.47
CA VAL A 186 -23.67 67.65 -18.45
C VAL A 186 -24.25 67.39 -19.83
N VAL A 187 -24.20 66.13 -20.28
CA VAL A 187 -24.93 65.66 -21.47
C VAL A 187 -25.79 64.46 -21.05
N ASN A 188 -27.10 64.59 -21.20
CA ASN A 188 -28.07 63.52 -20.98
C ASN A 188 -28.72 63.17 -22.33
N ASN A 189 -28.55 61.92 -22.75
CA ASN A 189 -29.13 61.39 -23.97
C ASN A 189 -30.16 60.32 -23.63
N GLU A 190 -31.43 60.66 -23.70
CA GLU A 190 -32.53 59.82 -23.26
C GLU A 190 -32.78 58.61 -24.17
N LYS A 191 -33.59 57.67 -23.68
CA LYS A 191 -33.91 56.45 -24.43
C LYS A 191 -34.57 56.78 -25.78
N GLY A 192 -34.01 56.24 -26.86
CA GLY A 192 -34.46 56.50 -28.23
C GLY A 192 -33.88 57.76 -28.87
N ALA A 193 -33.17 58.58 -28.09
CA ALA A 193 -32.49 59.77 -28.59
C ALA A 193 -31.15 59.41 -29.27
N VAL A 194 -30.72 60.26 -30.21
CA VAL A 194 -29.51 60.06 -31.01
C VAL A 194 -28.60 61.28 -30.89
N ILE A 195 -27.32 61.05 -30.67
CA ILE A 195 -26.25 62.03 -30.87
C ILE A 195 -25.23 61.42 -31.83
N SER A 196 -24.87 62.11 -32.91
CA SER A 196 -23.93 61.59 -33.91
C SER A 196 -22.96 62.66 -34.40
N GLY A 197 -21.66 62.37 -34.39
CA GLY A 197 -20.59 63.14 -35.04
C GLY A 197 -19.98 62.38 -36.22
N ALA A 198 -19.63 63.08 -37.30
CA ALA A 198 -19.17 62.47 -38.56
C ALA A 198 -17.73 62.83 -38.97
N GLY A 199 -16.99 63.56 -38.12
CA GLY A 199 -15.63 64.03 -38.39
C GLY A 199 -14.50 63.06 -38.09
N THR A 200 -13.38 63.20 -38.81
CA THR A 200 -12.14 62.43 -38.54
C THR A 200 -11.47 62.77 -37.21
N SER A 201 -11.85 63.89 -36.60
CA SER A 201 -11.51 64.27 -35.22
C SER A 201 -12.75 64.39 -34.33
N GLY A 202 -13.95 64.44 -34.91
CA GLY A 202 -15.22 64.69 -34.24
C GLY A 202 -15.78 63.47 -33.51
N ALA A 203 -16.13 63.67 -32.26
CA ALA A 203 -16.79 62.72 -31.39
C ALA A 203 -18.32 62.80 -31.47
N GLY A 204 -19.01 61.77 -31.00
CA GLY A 204 -20.45 61.92 -30.72
C GLY A 204 -20.65 62.99 -29.63
N VAL A 205 -19.91 62.88 -28.53
CA VAL A 205 -19.85 63.87 -27.46
C VAL A 205 -18.38 64.18 -27.12
N PHE A 206 -18.01 65.46 -27.17
CA PHE A 206 -16.70 65.98 -26.79
C PHE A 206 -16.83 66.92 -25.58
N VAL A 207 -16.10 66.63 -24.50
CA VAL A 207 -16.06 67.46 -23.29
C VAL A 207 -14.62 67.79 -22.92
N THR A 208 -14.31 69.08 -22.75
CA THR A 208 -12.99 69.57 -22.38
C THR A 208 -13.08 70.78 -21.42
N GLY A 209 -11.92 71.29 -21.01
CA GLY A 209 -11.78 72.45 -20.12
C GLY A 209 -11.99 72.16 -18.63
N ASP A 210 -13.04 71.42 -18.28
CA ASP A 210 -13.39 71.03 -16.90
C ASP A 210 -14.14 69.67 -16.88
N LEU A 211 -14.49 69.17 -15.70
CA LEU A 211 -15.13 67.86 -15.49
C LEU A 211 -16.43 67.71 -16.30
N GLY A 212 -16.57 66.55 -16.97
CA GLY A 212 -17.75 66.18 -17.74
C GLY A 212 -18.61 65.11 -17.06
N THR A 213 -19.93 65.21 -17.18
CA THR A 213 -20.88 64.15 -16.84
C THR A 213 -21.68 63.77 -18.08
N VAL A 214 -21.63 62.50 -18.49
CA VAL A 214 -22.40 62.00 -19.63
C VAL A 214 -23.27 60.84 -19.19
N THR A 215 -24.58 60.96 -19.39
CA THR A 215 -25.56 59.89 -19.18
C THR A 215 -26.16 59.49 -20.52
N ASN A 216 -26.03 58.23 -20.90
CA ASN A 216 -26.56 57.73 -22.17
C ASN A 216 -27.52 56.54 -21.97
N HIS A 217 -28.79 56.81 -22.28
CA HIS A 217 -29.87 55.83 -22.44
C HIS A 217 -30.23 55.59 -23.92
N GLY A 218 -29.78 56.47 -24.82
CA GLY A 218 -30.02 56.41 -26.26
C GLY A 218 -28.82 55.87 -27.05
N SER A 219 -28.58 56.45 -28.24
CA SER A 219 -27.43 56.13 -29.09
C SER A 219 -26.49 57.33 -29.21
N ILE A 220 -25.21 57.14 -28.96
CA ILE A 220 -24.13 58.10 -29.25
C ILE A 220 -23.17 57.48 -30.25
N ALA A 221 -22.88 58.18 -31.35
CA ALA A 221 -21.97 57.70 -32.40
C ALA A 221 -20.91 58.73 -32.78
N GLY A 222 -19.64 58.34 -32.77
CA GLY A 222 -18.54 59.08 -33.39
C GLY A 222 -18.01 58.31 -34.59
N ASN A 223 -18.53 58.61 -35.77
CA ASN A 223 -18.44 57.72 -36.93
C ASN A 223 -17.01 57.54 -37.47
N LEU A 224 -16.14 58.55 -37.29
CA LEU A 224 -14.73 58.52 -37.75
C LEU A 224 -13.71 58.80 -36.63
N ALA A 225 -14.15 59.13 -35.40
CA ALA A 225 -13.28 59.29 -34.23
C ALA A 225 -13.83 58.59 -32.97
N HIS A 226 -14.29 59.30 -31.94
CA HIS A 226 -14.64 58.74 -30.64
C HIS A 226 -16.14 58.79 -30.37
N GLY A 227 -16.76 57.77 -29.77
CA GLY A 227 -18.16 57.86 -29.36
C GLY A 227 -18.36 58.98 -28.34
N VAL A 228 -17.61 58.90 -27.23
CA VAL A 228 -17.50 59.96 -26.22
C VAL A 228 -16.03 60.22 -25.89
N LEU A 229 -15.60 61.48 -25.90
CA LEU A 229 -14.28 61.92 -25.47
C LEU A 229 -14.42 62.94 -24.33
N ILE A 230 -13.83 62.63 -23.17
CA ILE A 230 -13.78 63.53 -22.00
C ILE A 230 -12.32 63.82 -21.65
N ALA A 231 -11.85 65.04 -21.91
CA ALA A 231 -10.44 65.37 -21.78
C ALA A 231 -10.01 65.64 -20.33
N ALA A 232 -10.84 66.31 -19.53
CA ALA A 232 -10.49 66.79 -18.20
C ALA A 232 -10.95 65.88 -17.04
N GLY A 233 -11.41 64.66 -17.33
CA GLY A 233 -11.93 63.72 -16.35
C GLY A 233 -13.43 63.89 -16.08
N GLY A 234 -13.98 63.07 -15.19
CA GLY A 234 -15.41 63.09 -14.86
C GLY A 234 -16.06 61.70 -14.90
N THR A 235 -17.36 61.65 -15.16
CA THR A 235 -18.16 60.42 -15.05
C THR A 235 -18.97 60.15 -16.31
N LEU A 236 -19.03 58.89 -16.72
CA LEU A 236 -19.90 58.42 -17.80
C LEU A 236 -20.76 57.24 -17.30
N SER A 237 -22.07 57.32 -17.50
CA SER A 237 -23.01 56.21 -17.29
C SER A 237 -23.67 55.85 -18.61
N ASN A 238 -23.60 54.58 -19.03
CA ASN A 238 -24.19 54.10 -20.27
C ASN A 238 -25.07 52.88 -20.03
N ASP A 239 -26.37 52.95 -20.31
CA ASP A 239 -27.24 51.78 -20.49
C ASP A 239 -27.86 51.72 -21.92
N GLY A 240 -27.50 52.68 -22.78
CA GLY A 240 -27.76 52.69 -24.22
C GLY A 240 -26.59 52.14 -25.05
N THR A 241 -26.42 52.69 -26.26
CA THR A 241 -25.35 52.31 -27.21
C THR A 241 -24.38 53.48 -27.42
N ILE A 242 -23.08 53.22 -27.29
CA ILE A 242 -22.01 54.14 -27.68
C ILE A 242 -21.13 53.45 -28.73
N THR A 243 -20.98 54.04 -29.91
CA THR A 243 -20.12 53.52 -30.98
C THR A 243 -19.08 54.57 -31.36
N GLY A 244 -17.81 54.20 -31.43
CA GLY A 244 -16.74 55.02 -31.99
C GLY A 244 -15.98 54.32 -33.10
N PHE A 245 -15.20 55.07 -33.88
CA PHE A 245 -14.23 54.47 -34.80
C PHE A 245 -12.93 54.12 -34.06
N ARG A 246 -12.30 55.08 -33.38
CA ARG A 246 -11.04 54.93 -32.61
C ARG A 246 -11.28 54.55 -31.15
N SER A 247 -12.32 55.06 -30.51
CA SER A 247 -12.70 54.55 -29.19
C SER A 247 -14.18 54.75 -28.94
N GLY A 248 -14.85 53.80 -28.30
CA GLY A 248 -16.22 54.00 -27.85
C GLY A 248 -16.26 55.10 -26.80
N VAL A 249 -15.44 54.95 -25.76
CA VAL A 249 -15.22 55.97 -24.72
C VAL A 249 -13.73 56.24 -24.57
N PHE A 250 -13.34 57.52 -24.53
CA PHE A 250 -11.96 57.94 -24.30
C PHE A 250 -11.87 59.03 -23.22
N PHE A 251 -11.15 58.73 -22.13
CA PHE A 251 -10.67 59.73 -21.18
C PHE A 251 -9.20 60.00 -21.41
N GLN A 252 -8.87 61.25 -21.76
CA GLN A 252 -7.55 61.64 -22.25
C GLN A 252 -6.61 62.09 -21.12
N LYS A 253 -6.77 63.30 -20.59
CA LYS A 253 -5.72 63.95 -19.78
C LYS A 253 -5.81 63.65 -18.28
N GLN A 254 -6.98 63.23 -17.80
CA GLN A 254 -7.26 63.02 -16.38
C GLN A 254 -8.07 61.73 -16.16
N ALA A 255 -8.06 61.22 -14.93
CA ALA A 255 -8.77 60.01 -14.57
C ALA A 255 -10.29 60.14 -14.78
N GLY A 256 -10.88 59.08 -15.33
CA GLY A 256 -12.32 58.97 -15.57
C GLY A 256 -12.97 57.85 -14.77
N THR A 257 -14.28 57.97 -14.52
CA THR A 257 -15.10 56.88 -14.00
C THR A 257 -16.18 56.50 -15.02
N LEU A 258 -16.24 55.23 -15.40
CA LEU A 258 -17.22 54.70 -16.33
C LEU A 258 -18.06 53.60 -15.67
N ILE A 259 -19.37 53.68 -15.82
CA ILE A 259 -20.32 52.59 -15.54
C ILE A 259 -21.03 52.22 -16.84
N ASN A 260 -20.93 50.95 -17.24
CA ASN A 260 -21.57 50.42 -18.44
C ASN A 260 -22.56 49.29 -18.11
N SER A 261 -23.82 49.53 -18.43
CA SER A 261 -24.92 48.56 -18.49
C SER A 261 -25.48 48.38 -19.90
N GLY A 262 -24.97 49.14 -20.88
CA GLY A 262 -25.35 49.06 -22.28
C GLY A 262 -24.24 48.48 -23.16
N SER A 263 -24.18 48.92 -24.41
CA SER A 263 -23.16 48.51 -25.38
C SER A 263 -22.19 49.64 -25.68
N ILE A 264 -20.89 49.38 -25.58
CA ILE A 264 -19.82 50.28 -26.02
C ILE A 264 -18.99 49.54 -27.06
N SER A 265 -18.82 50.12 -28.26
CA SER A 265 -18.04 49.52 -29.33
C SER A 265 -17.08 50.47 -30.04
N ALA A 266 -15.97 49.93 -30.57
CA ALA A 266 -15.01 50.66 -31.39
C ALA A 266 -14.47 49.81 -32.55
N ASN A 267 -14.30 50.41 -33.74
CA ASN A 267 -14.20 49.66 -35.01
C ASN A 267 -12.85 49.72 -35.76
N ASP A 268 -11.92 50.63 -35.43
CA ASP A 268 -10.62 50.72 -36.10
C ASP A 268 -9.67 49.55 -35.73
N PRO A 269 -9.31 48.66 -36.67
CA PRO A 269 -8.45 47.52 -36.38
C PRO A 269 -7.04 47.90 -35.89
N LEU A 270 -6.59 49.14 -36.13
CA LEU A 270 -5.23 49.57 -35.78
C LEU A 270 -5.14 50.22 -34.40
N THR A 271 -6.12 51.01 -33.98
CA THR A 271 -6.04 51.76 -32.72
C THR A 271 -7.22 51.54 -31.78
N ALA A 272 -8.28 50.84 -32.21
CA ALA A 272 -9.54 50.89 -31.48
C ALA A 272 -9.56 50.16 -30.14
N ALA A 273 -9.93 50.91 -29.11
CA ALA A 273 -10.33 50.37 -27.81
C ALA A 273 -11.82 50.64 -27.57
N GLY A 274 -12.58 49.66 -27.06
CA GLY A 274 -13.96 49.93 -26.63
C GLY A 274 -13.99 51.04 -25.59
N VAL A 275 -13.12 50.93 -24.58
CA VAL A 275 -12.85 51.97 -23.58
C VAL A 275 -11.35 52.23 -23.48
N TYR A 276 -10.95 53.50 -23.50
CA TYR A 276 -9.57 53.93 -23.29
C TYR A 276 -9.49 54.95 -22.16
N LEU A 277 -8.72 54.66 -21.10
CA LEU A 277 -8.35 55.62 -20.05
C LEU A 277 -6.84 55.87 -20.11
N GLU A 278 -6.40 57.03 -20.60
CA GLU A 278 -4.97 57.35 -20.76
C GLU A 278 -4.30 57.64 -19.41
N ASN A 279 -4.95 58.36 -18.49
CA ASN A 279 -4.35 58.76 -17.20
C ASN A 279 -5.02 58.17 -15.95
N GLY A 280 -5.45 56.90 -16.04
CA GLY A 280 -5.99 56.13 -14.91
C GLY A 280 -7.50 56.26 -14.73
N GLY A 281 -8.04 55.71 -13.63
CA GLY A 281 -9.46 55.75 -13.31
C GLY A 281 -10.11 54.38 -13.12
N ALA A 282 -11.44 54.34 -13.20
CA ALA A 282 -12.22 53.14 -12.90
C ALA A 282 -13.25 52.83 -13.99
N VAL A 283 -13.34 51.56 -14.36
CA VAL A 283 -14.36 51.03 -15.27
C VAL A 283 -15.17 49.96 -14.55
N THR A 284 -16.49 50.11 -14.53
CA THR A 284 -17.43 49.08 -14.07
C THR A 284 -18.31 48.65 -15.23
N ASN A 285 -18.10 47.44 -15.74
CA ASN A 285 -18.98 46.82 -16.73
C ASN A 285 -19.93 45.87 -16.00
N THR A 286 -21.20 46.24 -15.90
CA THR A 286 -22.23 45.47 -15.18
C THR A 286 -22.58 44.18 -15.92
N SER A 287 -23.36 43.28 -15.30
CA SER A 287 -23.68 41.95 -15.85
C SER A 287 -24.41 41.94 -17.19
N VAL A 288 -25.06 43.05 -17.56
CA VAL A 288 -25.74 43.23 -18.85
C VAL A 288 -24.92 44.09 -19.83
N GLY A 289 -23.80 44.67 -19.37
CA GLY A 289 -22.95 45.53 -20.16
C GLY A 289 -22.06 44.76 -21.12
N SER A 290 -21.86 45.32 -22.31
CA SER A 290 -20.94 44.83 -23.34
C SER A 290 -19.96 45.92 -23.75
N ILE A 291 -18.67 45.60 -23.77
CA ILE A 291 -17.59 46.47 -24.26
C ILE A 291 -16.78 45.71 -25.31
N SER A 292 -16.70 46.22 -26.52
CA SER A 292 -15.97 45.57 -27.61
C SER A 292 -15.10 46.57 -28.37
N GLY A 293 -13.81 46.31 -28.52
CA GLY A 293 -12.97 47.08 -29.45
C GLY A 293 -12.30 46.18 -30.46
N ALA A 294 -12.12 46.70 -31.68
CA ALA A 294 -11.47 45.96 -32.75
C ALA A 294 -10.04 45.53 -32.37
N ARG A 295 -9.29 46.38 -31.64
CA ARG A 295 -7.97 46.02 -31.10
C ARG A 295 -8.05 45.59 -29.65
N PHE A 296 -8.55 46.44 -28.75
CA PHE A 296 -8.63 46.18 -27.31
C PHE A 296 -10.07 46.33 -26.81
N GLY A 297 -10.53 45.47 -25.89
CA GLY A 297 -11.82 45.71 -25.25
C GLY A 297 -11.75 46.94 -24.33
N VAL A 298 -10.87 46.87 -23.34
CA VAL A 298 -10.57 47.95 -22.41
C VAL A 298 -9.06 48.16 -22.33
N PHE A 299 -8.60 49.41 -22.49
CA PHE A 299 -7.20 49.79 -22.33
C PHE A 299 -7.06 50.88 -21.27
N LEU A 300 -6.35 50.59 -20.19
CA LEU A 300 -6.15 51.51 -19.06
C LEU A 300 -4.64 51.76 -18.89
N GLU A 301 -4.13 52.90 -19.36
CA GLU A 301 -2.68 53.13 -19.44
C GLU A 301 -2.06 53.69 -18.15
N GLY A 302 -2.75 54.62 -17.48
CA GLY A 302 -2.30 55.24 -16.23
C GLY A 302 -2.24 54.30 -15.02
N ALA A 303 -1.60 54.78 -13.94
CA ALA A 303 -1.49 54.06 -12.66
C ALA A 303 -2.83 54.05 -11.87
N PHE A 304 -2.95 53.11 -10.91
CA PHE A 304 -4.11 53.00 -10.01
C PHE A 304 -5.45 52.73 -10.70
N THR A 305 -5.44 51.91 -11.74
CA THR A 305 -6.65 51.57 -12.49
C THR A 305 -7.40 50.42 -11.83
N THR A 306 -8.73 50.52 -11.79
CA THR A 306 -9.62 49.43 -11.33
C THR A 306 -10.61 49.09 -12.43
N LEU A 307 -10.67 47.80 -12.80
CA LEU A 307 -11.69 47.25 -13.68
C LEU A 307 -12.54 46.25 -12.90
N ASN A 308 -13.84 46.54 -12.78
CA ASN A 308 -14.84 45.59 -12.30
C ASN A 308 -15.65 45.11 -13.50
N ASN A 309 -15.52 43.85 -13.89
CA ASN A 309 -16.26 43.27 -15.00
C ASN A 309 -17.19 42.15 -14.54
N ALA A 310 -18.49 42.38 -14.64
CA ALA A 310 -19.52 41.35 -14.54
C ALA A 310 -20.16 41.01 -15.90
N GLY A 311 -19.95 41.85 -16.92
CA GLY A 311 -20.51 41.69 -18.26
C GLY A 311 -19.55 41.07 -19.26
N PHE A 312 -19.66 41.46 -20.53
CA PHE A 312 -18.82 40.99 -21.63
C PHE A 312 -17.80 42.05 -22.06
N ILE A 313 -16.53 41.68 -22.14
CA ILE A 313 -15.44 42.51 -22.68
C ILE A 313 -14.71 41.72 -23.77
N GLN A 314 -14.52 42.34 -24.93
CA GLN A 314 -13.82 41.72 -26.06
C GLN A 314 -12.83 42.65 -26.77
N GLY A 315 -11.60 42.17 -26.95
CA GLY A 315 -10.64 42.70 -27.92
C GLY A 315 -10.56 41.78 -29.13
N ALA A 316 -11.05 42.20 -30.29
CA ALA A 316 -11.23 41.29 -31.42
C ALA A 316 -9.91 40.78 -32.02
N ILE A 317 -8.88 41.64 -32.11
CA ILE A 317 -7.61 41.32 -32.79
C ILE A 317 -6.45 41.17 -31.79
N TYR A 318 -6.49 41.85 -30.64
CA TYR A 318 -5.44 41.81 -29.61
C TYR A 318 -6.01 41.37 -28.27
N ASP A 319 -5.92 42.18 -27.22
CA ASP A 319 -6.17 41.76 -25.85
C ASP A 319 -7.56 42.21 -25.38
N GLY A 320 -8.23 41.40 -24.58
CA GLY A 320 -9.52 41.78 -23.99
C GLY A 320 -9.37 43.00 -23.09
N VAL A 321 -8.43 42.92 -22.15
CA VAL A 321 -8.08 44.01 -21.23
C VAL A 321 -6.58 44.24 -21.22
N VAL A 322 -6.16 45.50 -21.25
CA VAL A 322 -4.76 45.90 -21.10
C VAL A 322 -4.63 46.91 -19.96
N LEU A 323 -3.70 46.66 -19.05
CA LEU A 323 -3.27 47.62 -18.02
C LEU A 323 -1.86 48.11 -18.33
N GLY A 324 -1.63 49.43 -18.31
CA GLY A 324 -0.34 50.06 -18.57
C GLY A 324 0.62 49.90 -17.38
N LEU A 325 0.35 50.62 -16.29
CA LEU A 325 1.20 50.72 -15.11
C LEU A 325 0.68 49.90 -13.91
N GLY A 326 0.22 48.67 -14.16
CA GLY A 326 -0.40 47.80 -13.15
C GLY A 326 -1.87 48.15 -12.89
N GLY A 327 -2.44 47.64 -11.80
CA GLY A 327 -3.83 47.88 -11.42
C GLY A 327 -4.56 46.63 -10.91
N THR A 328 -5.86 46.77 -10.70
CA THR A 328 -6.73 45.70 -10.18
C THR A 328 -7.82 45.34 -11.18
N VAL A 329 -7.97 44.05 -11.47
CA VAL A 329 -9.08 43.50 -12.26
C VAL A 329 -9.89 42.54 -11.40
N ASN A 330 -11.18 42.83 -11.23
CA ASN A 330 -12.16 41.93 -10.63
C ASN A 330 -13.10 41.44 -11.72
N ASN A 331 -12.98 40.18 -12.12
CA ASN A 331 -13.78 39.59 -13.19
C ASN A 331 -14.74 38.53 -12.66
N THR A 332 -16.04 38.82 -12.72
CA THR A 332 -17.12 37.85 -12.55
C THR A 332 -17.85 37.56 -13.86
N GLY A 333 -17.53 38.32 -14.93
CA GLY A 333 -18.10 38.20 -16.26
C GLY A 333 -17.18 37.48 -17.24
N THR A 334 -17.17 37.92 -18.49
CA THR A 334 -16.32 37.40 -19.56
C THR A 334 -15.35 38.46 -20.07
N ILE A 335 -14.07 38.12 -20.15
CA ILE A 335 -13.02 38.87 -20.83
C ILE A 335 -12.43 37.96 -21.92
N GLN A 336 -12.45 38.41 -23.16
CA GLN A 336 -11.90 37.67 -24.30
C GLN A 336 -10.96 38.53 -25.13
N GLY A 337 -9.79 38.00 -25.45
CA GLY A 337 -8.93 38.54 -26.48
C GLY A 337 -8.42 37.46 -27.44
N THR A 338 -7.75 37.90 -28.48
CA THR A 338 -7.03 37.05 -29.41
C THR A 338 -5.62 36.74 -28.88
N THR A 339 -4.80 37.76 -28.56
CA THR A 339 -3.43 37.56 -28.04
C THR A 339 -3.37 37.39 -26.52
N GLY A 340 -4.30 38.01 -25.81
CA GLY A 340 -4.33 38.00 -24.35
C GLY A 340 -5.75 38.19 -23.84
N GLY A 341 -6.21 37.40 -22.88
CA GLY A 341 -7.46 37.75 -22.19
C GLY A 341 -7.25 39.05 -21.40
N LEU A 342 -6.23 39.03 -20.55
CA LEU A 342 -5.76 40.17 -19.75
C LEU A 342 -4.24 40.30 -19.84
N TYR A 343 -3.74 41.49 -20.15
CA TYR A 343 -2.31 41.77 -20.23
C TYR A 343 -1.90 42.99 -19.40
N VAL A 344 -0.84 42.87 -18.60
CA VAL A 344 -0.21 43.98 -17.89
C VAL A 344 1.11 44.37 -18.56
N LYS A 345 1.13 45.58 -19.14
CA LYS A 345 2.27 46.18 -19.83
C LYS A 345 3.37 46.64 -18.86
N TYR A 346 4.49 47.06 -19.46
CA TYR A 346 5.63 47.73 -18.81
C TYR A 346 6.24 47.01 -17.61
N ARG A 347 5.98 45.70 -17.47
CA ARG A 347 6.44 44.89 -16.33
C ARG A 347 6.02 45.48 -14.98
N ALA A 348 4.86 46.13 -14.94
CA ALA A 348 4.23 46.51 -13.68
C ALA A 348 3.52 45.28 -13.06
N SER A 349 3.35 45.29 -11.74
CA SER A 349 2.62 44.23 -11.04
C SER A 349 1.11 44.46 -11.12
N GLY A 350 0.36 43.41 -11.47
CA GLY A 350 -1.11 43.42 -11.49
C GLY A 350 -1.72 42.63 -10.33
N THR A 351 -2.98 42.94 -10.01
CA THR A 351 -3.82 42.13 -9.10
C THR A 351 -5.06 41.68 -9.85
N VAL A 352 -5.31 40.37 -9.90
CA VAL A 352 -6.41 39.80 -10.67
C VAL A 352 -7.22 38.87 -9.77
N THR A 353 -8.52 39.13 -9.63
CA THR A 353 -9.48 38.21 -9.02
C THR A 353 -10.46 37.75 -10.09
N ASN A 354 -10.64 36.44 -10.24
CA ASN A 354 -11.48 35.86 -11.28
C ASN A 354 -12.46 34.81 -10.73
N THR A 355 -13.77 35.04 -10.90
CA THR A 355 -14.83 34.03 -10.77
C THR A 355 -15.55 33.79 -12.11
N GLY A 356 -15.17 34.51 -13.17
CA GLY A 356 -15.74 34.43 -14.51
C GLY A 356 -14.81 33.79 -15.53
N LEU A 357 -14.96 34.13 -16.81
CA LEU A 357 -14.10 33.68 -17.91
C LEU A 357 -13.07 34.75 -18.28
N ILE A 358 -11.79 34.37 -18.37
CA ILE A 358 -10.73 35.13 -19.03
C ILE A 358 -10.08 34.23 -20.08
N ALA A 359 -10.13 34.61 -21.36
CA ALA A 359 -9.65 33.75 -22.44
C ALA A 359 -8.85 34.47 -23.52
N ALA A 360 -7.80 33.80 -24.02
CA ALA A 360 -7.11 34.14 -25.25
C ALA A 360 -7.34 33.08 -26.33
N SER A 361 -7.74 33.49 -27.54
CA SER A 361 -8.10 32.57 -28.63
C SER A 361 -6.92 32.15 -29.53
N ALA A 362 -5.84 32.93 -29.60
CA ALA A 362 -4.67 32.59 -30.42
C ALA A 362 -3.81 31.52 -29.74
N VAL A 363 -3.25 30.62 -30.56
CA VAL A 363 -2.35 29.54 -30.12
C VAL A 363 -1.06 30.02 -29.43
N SER A 364 -0.67 31.29 -29.64
CA SER A 364 0.48 31.93 -29.00
C SER A 364 0.08 32.83 -27.83
N GLY A 365 -1.22 32.99 -27.57
CA GLY A 365 -1.75 33.93 -26.61
C GLY A 365 -1.82 33.37 -25.19
N SER A 366 -1.92 34.27 -24.21
CA SER A 366 -2.02 33.94 -22.79
C SER A 366 -3.38 34.33 -22.23
N GLY A 367 -4.03 33.48 -21.43
CA GLY A 367 -5.28 33.86 -20.76
C GLY A 367 -5.06 35.12 -19.91
N VAL A 368 -4.08 35.06 -19.01
CA VAL A 368 -3.59 36.21 -18.24
C VAL A 368 -2.06 36.30 -18.36
N ASP A 369 -1.55 37.48 -18.69
CA ASP A 369 -0.12 37.79 -18.73
C ASP A 369 0.22 38.90 -17.72
N LEU A 370 0.95 38.49 -16.67
CA LEU A 370 1.50 39.33 -15.60
C LEU A 370 3.03 39.33 -15.67
N ALA A 371 3.59 39.74 -16.82
CA ALA A 371 5.04 39.79 -17.07
C ALA A 371 5.89 40.53 -16.01
N GLY A 372 5.28 41.44 -15.23
CA GLY A 372 5.91 42.19 -14.14
C GLY A 372 5.78 41.58 -12.74
N GLY A 373 5.20 40.39 -12.63
CA GLY A 373 4.81 39.79 -11.35
C GLY A 373 3.42 40.25 -10.88
N GLY A 374 3.09 39.97 -9.63
CA GLY A 374 1.81 40.35 -9.02
C GLY A 374 1.04 39.18 -8.42
N THR A 375 -0.26 39.37 -8.24
CA THR A 375 -1.16 38.40 -7.60
C THR A 375 -2.29 38.00 -8.55
N LEU A 376 -2.59 36.71 -8.60
CA LEU A 376 -3.76 36.18 -9.28
C LEU A 376 -4.50 35.22 -8.35
N ASP A 377 -5.79 35.46 -8.18
CA ASP A 377 -6.72 34.60 -7.45
C ASP A 377 -7.84 34.14 -8.41
N ASN A 378 -7.74 32.91 -8.91
CA ASN A 378 -8.77 32.29 -9.73
C ASN A 378 -9.69 31.46 -8.83
N GLN A 379 -10.75 32.08 -8.33
CA GLN A 379 -11.66 31.51 -7.36
C GLN A 379 -12.56 30.42 -7.97
N SER A 380 -13.30 29.70 -7.11
CA SER A 380 -14.26 28.69 -7.55
C SER A 380 -15.22 29.23 -8.61
N GLY A 381 -15.37 28.50 -9.72
CA GLY A 381 -16.15 28.90 -10.90
C GLY A 381 -15.38 29.73 -11.94
N GLY A 382 -14.23 30.29 -11.56
CA GLY A 382 -13.33 31.01 -12.46
C GLY A 382 -12.69 30.08 -13.49
N THR A 383 -12.65 30.54 -14.75
CA THR A 383 -11.99 29.86 -15.86
C THR A 383 -11.01 30.80 -16.55
N ILE A 384 -9.75 30.38 -16.66
CA ILE A 384 -8.70 31.07 -17.40
C ILE A 384 -8.17 30.14 -18.48
N THR A 385 -8.23 30.55 -19.74
CA THR A 385 -7.73 29.76 -20.87
C THR A 385 -6.83 30.56 -21.79
N GLY A 386 -5.77 29.94 -22.31
CA GLY A 386 -4.98 30.54 -23.38
C GLY A 386 -4.40 29.51 -24.34
N GLY A 387 -3.86 29.99 -25.46
CA GLY A 387 -3.21 29.11 -26.41
C GLY A 387 -1.85 28.63 -25.91
N ALA A 388 -0.93 29.57 -25.69
CA ALA A 388 0.41 29.28 -25.18
C ALA A 388 0.36 28.99 -23.68
N PHE A 389 -0.21 29.91 -22.89
CA PHE A 389 -0.28 29.81 -21.43
C PHE A 389 -1.68 30.15 -20.92
N GLY A 390 -2.13 29.49 -19.86
CA GLY A 390 -3.31 29.95 -19.13
C GLY A 390 -2.94 31.23 -18.37
N VAL A 391 -1.88 31.14 -17.56
CA VAL A 391 -1.28 32.26 -16.83
C VAL A 391 0.23 32.29 -17.08
N PHE A 392 0.75 33.47 -17.41
CA PHE A 392 2.18 33.71 -17.57
C PHE A 392 2.64 34.81 -16.61
N PHE A 393 3.60 34.48 -15.74
CA PHE A 393 4.39 35.46 -15.00
C PHE A 393 5.78 35.53 -15.62
N GLY A 394 6.21 36.72 -16.02
CA GLY A 394 7.43 36.92 -16.80
C GLY A 394 8.73 36.66 -16.02
N GLY A 395 9.79 36.33 -16.76
CA GLY A 395 11.13 36.13 -16.19
C GLY A 395 11.99 37.39 -16.10
N THR A 396 13.14 37.26 -15.45
CA THR A 396 14.16 38.31 -15.36
C THR A 396 14.69 38.65 -16.74
N SER A 397 14.60 39.92 -17.12
CA SER A 397 15.14 40.46 -18.37
C SER A 397 16.40 41.26 -18.08
N THR A 398 17.33 41.33 -19.03
CA THR A 398 18.50 42.22 -18.97
C THR A 398 18.12 43.70 -18.82
N LEU A 399 16.85 44.07 -19.05
CA LEU A 399 16.30 45.42 -18.92
C LEU A 399 15.66 45.72 -17.55
N ALA A 400 15.43 44.71 -16.71
CA ALA A 400 14.82 44.87 -15.39
C ALA A 400 15.42 43.84 -14.40
N PRO A 401 16.47 44.21 -13.62
CA PRO A 401 17.23 43.28 -12.80
C PRO A 401 16.47 42.74 -11.57
N THR A 402 15.31 43.31 -11.23
CA THR A 402 14.41 42.82 -10.17
C THR A 402 12.97 42.84 -10.68
N VAL A 403 12.43 41.68 -11.04
CA VAL A 403 11.00 41.50 -11.34
C VAL A 403 10.34 41.01 -10.05
N ALA A 404 9.15 41.54 -9.71
CA ALA A 404 8.39 41.05 -8.56
C ALA A 404 7.99 39.59 -8.79
N LEU A 405 7.96 38.78 -7.73
CA LEU A 405 7.54 37.39 -7.82
C LEU A 405 6.05 37.28 -8.14
N GLY A 406 5.68 36.29 -8.96
CA GLY A 406 4.30 35.94 -9.21
C GLY A 406 3.72 35.09 -8.07
N THR A 407 2.50 35.39 -7.66
CA THR A 407 1.73 34.60 -6.70
C THR A 407 0.38 34.21 -7.31
N LEU A 408 0.09 32.92 -7.32
CA LEU A 408 -1.13 32.37 -7.90
C LEU A 408 -1.87 31.51 -6.87
N THR A 409 -3.14 31.79 -6.65
CA THR A 409 -4.09 30.89 -5.99
C THR A 409 -5.15 30.45 -7.00
N ASN A 410 -5.46 29.15 -7.03
CA ASN A 410 -6.44 28.58 -7.96
C ASN A 410 -7.41 27.63 -7.26
N GLU A 411 -8.70 27.93 -7.35
CA GLU A 411 -9.85 27.08 -7.00
C GLU A 411 -10.72 26.75 -8.23
N GLY A 412 -10.49 27.43 -9.36
CA GLY A 412 -11.18 27.22 -10.63
C GLY A 412 -10.36 26.41 -11.65
N LEU A 413 -10.62 26.67 -12.94
CA LEU A 413 -9.90 26.06 -14.07
C LEU A 413 -8.86 27.04 -14.65
N ILE A 414 -7.62 26.59 -14.80
CA ILE A 414 -6.58 27.24 -15.61
C ILE A 414 -6.10 26.24 -16.66
N SER A 415 -6.16 26.58 -17.95
CA SER A 415 -5.70 25.67 -19.01
C SER A 415 -4.97 26.35 -20.15
N ALA A 416 -4.09 25.59 -20.82
CA ALA A 416 -3.40 25.99 -22.04
C ALA A 416 -3.49 24.92 -23.12
N SER A 417 -3.61 25.33 -24.39
CA SER A 417 -3.75 24.41 -25.51
C SER A 417 -2.45 24.06 -26.25
N LYS A 418 -1.30 24.66 -25.89
CA LYS A 418 -0.01 24.46 -26.57
C LYS A 418 1.18 24.23 -25.63
N TYR A 419 1.36 25.05 -24.60
CA TYR A 419 2.49 24.93 -23.68
C TYR A 419 2.02 24.67 -22.24
N SER A 420 2.50 25.46 -21.27
CA SER A 420 2.23 25.25 -19.85
C SER A 420 0.94 25.97 -19.45
N ALA A 421 0.11 25.39 -18.57
CA ALA A 421 -1.04 26.14 -18.06
C ALA A 421 -0.62 27.32 -17.20
N VAL A 422 0.40 27.13 -16.36
CA VAL A 422 1.03 28.21 -15.58
C VAL A 422 2.53 28.20 -15.84
N ALA A 423 3.10 29.37 -16.10
CA ALA A 423 4.55 29.57 -16.19
C ALA A 423 5.01 30.70 -15.26
N LEU A 424 6.07 30.42 -14.50
CA LEU A 424 6.70 31.32 -13.52
C LEU A 424 8.14 31.61 -13.94
N GLY A 425 8.36 32.74 -14.61
CA GLY A 425 9.66 33.08 -15.19
C GLY A 425 10.74 33.50 -14.21
N ALA A 426 10.37 34.11 -13.08
CA ALA A 426 11.28 34.64 -12.06
C ALA A 426 11.16 33.87 -10.73
N GLY A 427 10.64 32.64 -10.74
CA GLY A 427 10.20 31.93 -9.55
C GLY A 427 8.83 32.43 -9.06
N GLY A 428 8.55 32.26 -7.77
CA GLY A 428 7.27 32.63 -7.15
C GLY A 428 6.51 31.41 -6.61
N SER A 429 5.21 31.56 -6.37
CA SER A 429 4.40 30.52 -5.71
C SER A 429 3.09 30.23 -6.44
N VAL A 430 2.75 28.95 -6.57
CA VAL A 430 1.44 28.46 -7.02
C VAL A 430 0.78 27.66 -5.90
N THR A 431 -0.44 28.05 -5.52
CA THR A 431 -1.32 27.25 -4.66
C THR A 431 -2.54 26.83 -5.45
N ASN A 432 -2.66 25.56 -5.77
CA ASN A 432 -3.85 24.97 -6.38
C ASN A 432 -4.73 24.35 -5.29
N ASN A 433 -5.75 25.06 -4.83
CA ASN A 433 -6.66 24.64 -3.78
C ASN A 433 -7.53 23.45 -4.22
N ALA A 434 -8.23 22.84 -3.26
CA ALA A 434 -9.17 21.77 -3.54
C ALA A 434 -10.28 22.25 -4.49
N GLY A 435 -10.61 21.46 -5.52
CA GLY A 435 -11.51 21.86 -6.61
C GLY A 435 -10.82 22.55 -7.79
N GLY A 436 -9.62 23.10 -7.58
CA GLY A 436 -8.81 23.73 -8.63
C GLY A 436 -8.21 22.73 -9.61
N THR A 437 -8.25 23.07 -10.91
CA THR A 437 -7.60 22.31 -11.99
C THR A 437 -6.64 23.21 -12.76
N ILE A 438 -5.38 22.78 -12.89
CA ILE A 438 -4.36 23.41 -13.75
C ILE A 438 -3.94 22.40 -14.82
N SER A 439 -4.26 22.66 -16.08
CA SER A 439 -4.12 21.69 -17.18
C SER A 439 -3.40 22.25 -18.40
N GLY A 440 -2.13 21.89 -18.59
CA GLY A 440 -1.35 22.29 -19.76
C GLY A 440 -1.09 21.15 -20.74
N VAL A 441 -0.42 21.47 -21.85
CA VAL A 441 0.08 20.46 -22.80
C VAL A 441 1.47 20.02 -22.42
N THR A 442 2.44 20.93 -22.36
CA THR A 442 3.83 20.59 -22.00
C THR A 442 4.01 20.50 -20.50
N ASN A 443 3.42 21.40 -19.72
CA ASN A 443 3.45 21.30 -18.27
C ASN A 443 2.14 21.80 -17.64
N GLY A 444 1.73 21.25 -16.50
CA GLY A 444 0.69 21.91 -15.70
C GLY A 444 1.23 23.23 -15.15
N VAL A 445 2.31 23.13 -14.37
CA VAL A 445 3.07 24.28 -13.86
C VAL A 445 4.53 24.17 -14.30
N TYR A 446 5.10 25.26 -14.81
CA TYR A 446 6.50 25.37 -15.18
C TYR A 446 7.18 26.52 -14.44
N ILE A 447 8.21 26.22 -13.65
CA ILE A 447 9.13 27.19 -13.08
C ILE A 447 10.32 27.31 -14.03
N GLU A 448 10.57 28.50 -14.58
CA GLU A 448 11.68 28.70 -15.52
C GLU A 448 13.05 28.68 -14.82
N LYS A 449 14.13 28.56 -15.60
CA LYS A 449 15.52 28.38 -15.13
C LYS A 449 16.19 29.66 -14.59
N SER A 450 15.43 30.53 -13.93
CA SER A 450 15.92 31.84 -13.45
C SER A 450 15.97 31.96 -11.93
N ALA A 451 15.08 31.25 -11.23
CA ALA A 451 14.99 31.21 -9.77
C ALA A 451 14.10 30.04 -9.32
N PRO A 452 14.30 29.50 -8.09
CA PRO A 452 13.43 28.46 -7.55
C PRO A 452 12.00 28.96 -7.30
N GLY A 453 11.03 28.04 -7.38
CA GLY A 453 9.62 28.32 -7.13
C GLY A 453 8.97 27.31 -6.18
N GLU A 454 7.80 27.65 -5.66
CA GLU A 454 7.04 26.81 -4.74
C GLU A 454 5.69 26.42 -5.35
N VAL A 455 5.35 25.14 -5.28
CA VAL A 455 4.04 24.64 -5.75
C VAL A 455 3.37 23.85 -4.63
N THR A 456 2.23 24.34 -4.15
CA THR A 456 1.34 23.60 -3.25
C THR A 456 0.11 23.15 -4.01
N ASN A 457 -0.20 21.86 -4.01
CA ASN A 457 -1.32 21.30 -4.74
C ASN A 457 -2.26 20.52 -3.82
N PHE A 458 -3.52 20.94 -3.71
CA PHE A 458 -4.64 20.21 -3.11
C PHE A 458 -5.64 19.74 -4.18
N GLY A 459 -5.61 20.31 -5.38
CA GLY A 459 -6.47 19.98 -6.52
C GLY A 459 -5.79 19.06 -7.55
N VAL A 460 -6.07 19.31 -8.84
CA VAL A 460 -5.47 18.58 -9.97
C VAL A 460 -4.51 19.47 -10.73
N ILE A 461 -3.27 19.01 -10.94
CA ILE A 461 -2.31 19.60 -11.87
C ILE A 461 -1.96 18.53 -12.90
N ASN A 462 -2.17 18.80 -14.19
CA ASN A 462 -1.82 17.83 -15.23
C ASN A 462 -1.21 18.43 -16.51
N ALA A 463 -0.48 17.56 -17.22
CA ALA A 463 0.07 17.82 -18.54
C ALA A 463 -0.27 16.67 -19.51
N SER A 464 -0.74 17.01 -20.72
CA SER A 464 -1.22 16.01 -21.69
C SER A 464 -0.15 15.49 -22.67
N SER A 465 0.98 16.17 -22.82
CA SER A 465 2.10 15.71 -23.65
C SER A 465 2.76 14.46 -23.06
N THR A 466 3.14 13.50 -23.90
CA THR A 466 3.88 12.29 -23.53
C THR A 466 5.28 12.58 -22.97
N THR A 467 5.82 13.77 -23.21
CA THR A 467 7.10 14.22 -22.63
C THR A 467 6.91 15.31 -21.58
N GLY A 468 5.67 15.70 -21.33
CA GLY A 468 5.33 16.81 -20.45
C GLY A 468 5.36 16.43 -18.97
N ALA A 469 5.46 17.44 -18.10
CA ALA A 469 5.48 17.26 -16.66
C ALA A 469 4.24 17.86 -15.99
N GLY A 470 3.64 17.20 -15.01
CA GLY A 470 2.61 17.85 -14.19
C GLY A 470 3.16 19.15 -13.57
N VAL A 471 4.33 19.05 -12.92
CA VAL A 471 5.12 20.19 -12.45
C VAL A 471 6.57 20.07 -12.91
N ASN A 472 7.12 21.11 -13.52
CA ASN A 472 8.53 21.19 -13.90
C ASN A 472 9.24 22.32 -13.14
N LEU A 473 10.24 21.95 -12.33
CA LEU A 473 11.11 22.83 -11.57
C LEU A 473 12.41 23.07 -12.37
N GLY A 474 12.42 24.13 -13.19
CA GLY A 474 13.55 24.50 -14.04
C GLY A 474 14.84 24.78 -13.25
N ASP A 475 14.75 25.60 -12.20
CA ASP A 475 15.89 26.00 -11.35
C ASP A 475 15.81 25.42 -9.92
N GLY A 476 15.05 24.33 -9.75
CA GLY A 476 14.75 23.75 -8.43
C GLY A 476 13.56 24.42 -7.74
N GLY A 477 13.48 24.24 -6.42
CA GLY A 477 12.37 24.72 -5.59
C GLY A 477 11.64 23.59 -4.85
N SER A 478 10.39 23.81 -4.47
CA SER A 478 9.62 22.86 -3.66
C SER A 478 8.26 22.52 -4.26
N VAL A 479 7.84 21.27 -4.07
CA VAL A 479 6.49 20.79 -4.38
C VAL A 479 5.90 20.13 -3.15
N MET A 480 4.77 20.63 -2.67
CA MET A 480 3.94 19.98 -1.65
C MET A 480 2.65 19.47 -2.30
N ASN A 481 2.54 18.16 -2.50
CA ASN A 481 1.38 17.54 -3.15
C ASN A 481 0.44 16.85 -2.14
N LYS A 482 -0.77 17.40 -2.02
CA LYS A 482 -1.92 16.88 -1.26
C LYS A 482 -3.08 16.47 -2.17
N GLY A 483 -2.95 16.66 -3.48
CA GLY A 483 -3.93 16.30 -4.50
C GLY A 483 -3.33 15.36 -5.55
N THR A 484 -3.66 15.60 -6.83
CA THR A 484 -3.14 14.83 -7.96
C THR A 484 -2.21 15.68 -8.82
N ILE A 485 -1.01 15.18 -9.09
CA ILE A 485 -0.09 15.72 -10.10
C ILE A 485 0.17 14.62 -11.14
N SER A 486 -0.09 14.89 -12.41
CA SER A 486 0.16 13.92 -13.48
C SER A 486 0.73 14.54 -14.76
N GLY A 487 1.78 13.96 -15.34
CA GLY A 487 2.24 14.32 -16.68
C GLY A 487 2.57 13.08 -17.50
N GLY A 488 2.53 13.18 -18.83
CA GLY A 488 2.85 12.02 -19.68
C GLY A 488 4.29 11.54 -19.48
N GLY A 489 5.25 12.47 -19.43
CA GLY A 489 6.66 12.15 -19.20
C GLY A 489 7.03 12.07 -17.72
N PHE A 490 6.58 13.07 -16.95
CA PHE A 490 6.90 13.18 -15.53
C PHE A 490 5.69 13.63 -14.71
N GLY A 491 5.47 13.08 -13.52
CA GLY A 491 4.57 13.73 -12.56
C GLY A 491 5.19 15.05 -12.09
N VAL A 492 6.37 14.97 -11.46
CA VAL A 492 7.20 16.13 -11.09
C VAL A 492 8.60 15.98 -11.67
N PHE A 493 9.16 17.04 -12.25
CA PHE A 493 10.47 17.01 -12.90
C PHE A 493 11.37 18.17 -12.45
N ALA A 494 12.49 17.89 -11.79
CA ALA A 494 13.51 18.89 -11.44
C ALA A 494 14.71 18.80 -12.39
N THR A 495 14.86 19.81 -13.26
CA THR A 495 15.74 19.72 -14.45
C THR A 495 17.10 20.41 -14.32
N GLY A 496 17.20 21.51 -13.57
CA GLY A 496 18.43 22.31 -13.47
C GLY A 496 18.92 22.56 -12.04
N GLY A 497 18.01 22.68 -11.08
CA GLY A 497 18.33 22.86 -9.66
C GLY A 497 17.73 21.76 -8.77
N SER A 498 18.19 21.71 -7.52
CA SER A 498 17.71 20.74 -6.53
C SER A 498 16.22 20.94 -6.22
N GLY A 499 15.44 19.85 -6.33
CA GLY A 499 14.01 19.85 -5.97
C GLY A 499 13.74 19.24 -4.60
N THR A 500 12.83 19.82 -3.82
CA THR A 500 12.29 19.20 -2.60
C THR A 500 10.83 18.82 -2.81
N ILE A 501 10.53 17.53 -2.88
CA ILE A 501 9.19 17.01 -3.15
C ILE A 501 8.65 16.37 -1.89
N THR A 502 7.53 16.89 -1.38
CA THR A 502 6.82 16.35 -0.22
C THR A 502 5.43 15.90 -0.68
N ASN A 503 5.15 14.61 -0.57
CA ASN A 503 3.87 13.99 -0.94
C ASN A 503 3.18 13.47 0.33
N PRO A 504 2.54 14.34 1.15
CA PRO A 504 1.79 13.93 2.34
C PRO A 504 0.47 13.23 1.99
N ALA A 505 0.03 12.28 2.80
CA ALA A 505 -1.35 11.80 2.72
C ALA A 505 -2.34 12.81 3.30
N THR A 506 -3.56 12.83 2.77
CA THR A 506 -4.68 13.59 3.34
C THR A 506 -5.75 12.64 3.89
N VAL A 507 -6.66 13.16 4.72
CA VAL A 507 -7.75 12.39 5.33
C VAL A 507 -8.79 11.93 4.30
N THR A 508 -8.91 12.62 3.15
CA THR A 508 -10.00 12.43 2.19
C THR A 508 -9.57 11.88 0.83
N ASN A 509 -8.29 11.95 0.47
CA ASN A 509 -7.72 11.34 -0.75
C ASN A 509 -6.22 11.04 -0.58
N TYR A 510 -5.76 9.97 -1.20
CA TYR A 510 -4.34 9.68 -1.31
C TYR A 510 -3.71 10.67 -2.28
N ALA A 511 -2.64 11.38 -1.86
CA ALA A 511 -1.90 12.24 -2.76
C ALA A 511 -1.18 11.39 -3.81
N VAL A 512 -1.39 11.70 -5.10
CA VAL A 512 -0.87 10.93 -6.23
C VAL A 512 0.05 11.80 -7.08
N ILE A 513 1.23 11.28 -7.38
CA ILE A 513 2.12 11.80 -8.42
C ILE A 513 2.30 10.70 -9.48
N SER A 514 2.07 11.01 -10.75
CA SER A 514 2.19 10.00 -11.83
C SER A 514 2.75 10.50 -13.16
N GLY A 515 3.49 9.65 -13.85
CA GLY A 515 3.91 9.82 -15.25
C GLY A 515 4.71 8.63 -15.76
N ASP A 516 5.35 8.70 -16.93
CA ASP A 516 6.36 7.71 -17.31
C ASP A 516 7.44 7.62 -16.23
N HIS A 517 7.84 8.76 -15.67
CA HIS A 517 8.49 8.81 -14.37
C HIS A 517 7.57 9.50 -13.37
N GLY A 518 7.36 8.91 -12.18
CA GLY A 518 6.56 9.57 -11.14
C GLY A 518 7.21 10.89 -10.75
N VAL A 519 8.46 10.85 -10.26
CA VAL A 519 9.30 12.04 -10.12
C VAL A 519 10.70 11.84 -10.69
N GLY A 520 11.21 12.83 -11.42
CA GLY A 520 12.58 12.86 -11.95
C GLY A 520 13.40 13.98 -11.33
N LEU A 521 14.58 13.66 -10.79
CA LEU A 521 15.49 14.58 -10.10
C LEU A 521 16.84 14.69 -10.83
N GLN A 522 16.86 15.34 -11.99
CA GLN A 522 18.11 15.56 -12.74
C GLN A 522 18.99 16.63 -12.07
N GLY A 523 18.39 17.63 -11.42
CA GLY A 523 19.11 18.64 -10.62
C GLY A 523 19.46 18.19 -9.19
N GLY A 524 19.16 16.94 -8.82
CA GLY A 524 19.28 16.42 -7.46
C GLY A 524 18.10 16.78 -6.54
N GLY A 525 18.26 16.53 -5.24
CA GLY A 525 17.32 16.94 -4.20
C GLY A 525 16.75 15.78 -3.37
N SER A 526 15.52 15.95 -2.88
CA SER A 526 14.89 14.99 -1.96
C SER A 526 13.41 14.73 -2.26
N VAL A 527 12.97 13.51 -1.95
CA VAL A 527 11.57 13.09 -1.99
C VAL A 527 11.16 12.51 -0.64
N PHE A 528 10.10 13.06 -0.07
CA PHE A 528 9.40 12.51 1.09
C PHE A 528 8.01 12.04 0.67
N ASN A 529 7.75 10.73 0.70
CA ASN A 529 6.47 10.13 0.36
C ASN A 529 5.82 9.55 1.62
N ALA A 530 4.82 10.24 2.16
CA ALA A 530 4.22 9.87 3.43
C ALA A 530 3.33 8.62 3.35
N LYS A 531 3.04 8.02 4.51
CA LYS A 531 2.11 6.87 4.63
C LYS A 531 0.77 7.15 3.94
N GLY A 532 0.40 6.30 2.99
CA GLY A 532 -0.83 6.41 2.19
C GLY A 532 -0.68 7.22 0.91
N ALA A 533 0.39 8.00 0.73
CA ALA A 533 0.64 8.72 -0.51
C ALA A 533 1.26 7.78 -1.57
N SER A 534 1.10 8.13 -2.85
CA SER A 534 1.49 7.28 -3.99
C SER A 534 2.29 8.05 -5.04
N ILE A 535 3.41 7.47 -5.49
CA ILE A 535 4.21 7.94 -6.62
C ILE A 535 4.33 6.80 -7.63
N GLN A 536 3.79 6.99 -8.84
CA GLN A 536 3.69 5.93 -9.85
C GLN A 536 4.35 6.32 -11.17
N GLY A 537 5.28 5.48 -11.62
CA GLY A 537 5.93 5.55 -12.91
C GLY A 537 5.42 4.53 -13.92
N GLY A 538 5.61 4.83 -15.20
CA GLY A 538 5.77 3.81 -16.22
C GLY A 538 7.15 3.14 -16.10
N ILE A 539 8.17 3.92 -16.41
CA ILE A 539 9.59 3.58 -16.41
C ILE A 539 10.19 3.63 -15.00
N ALA A 540 9.95 4.68 -14.21
CA ALA A 540 10.39 4.69 -12.82
C ALA A 540 9.45 5.43 -11.87
N GLY A 541 9.26 4.93 -10.66
CA GLY A 541 8.53 5.67 -9.63
C GLY A 541 9.27 6.97 -9.29
N ILE A 542 10.55 6.84 -8.96
CA ILE A 542 11.48 7.97 -8.79
C ILE A 542 12.74 7.69 -9.60
N SER A 543 13.22 8.67 -10.36
CA SER A 543 14.51 8.59 -11.05
C SER A 543 15.43 9.78 -10.77
N SER A 544 16.75 9.54 -10.84
CA SER A 544 17.77 10.60 -10.86
C SER A 544 18.86 10.28 -11.87
N GLN A 545 19.52 11.30 -12.39
CA GLN A 545 20.65 11.15 -13.32
C GLN A 545 21.84 11.93 -12.81
N ASN A 546 23.00 11.29 -12.70
CA ASN A 546 24.30 11.89 -12.38
C ASN A 546 24.38 12.73 -11.07
N VAL A 547 23.33 12.76 -10.25
CA VAL A 547 23.28 13.47 -8.96
C VAL A 547 22.67 12.58 -7.88
N ALA A 548 23.32 12.55 -6.71
CA ALA A 548 22.84 11.81 -5.55
C ALA A 548 21.54 12.44 -5.02
N VAL A 549 20.60 11.61 -4.56
CA VAL A 549 19.31 12.07 -4.03
C VAL A 549 18.99 11.42 -2.70
N THR A 550 18.09 12.04 -1.95
CA THR A 550 17.52 11.45 -0.73
C THR A 550 16.08 11.05 -0.98
N VAL A 551 15.72 9.81 -0.67
CA VAL A 551 14.36 9.30 -0.75
C VAL A 551 13.98 8.78 0.62
N ASP A 552 12.89 9.29 1.19
CA ASP A 552 12.24 8.78 2.39
C ASP A 552 10.81 8.38 2.01
N ASN A 553 10.54 7.08 2.07
CA ASN A 553 9.27 6.50 1.65
C ASN A 553 8.58 5.75 2.79
N ALA A 554 7.47 6.31 3.26
CA ALA A 554 6.47 5.63 4.10
C ALA A 554 5.20 5.25 3.33
N GLY A 555 5.04 5.71 2.09
CA GLY A 555 3.91 5.43 1.19
C GLY A 555 4.20 4.36 0.13
N SER A 556 3.51 4.42 -1.01
CA SER A 556 3.75 3.55 -2.16
C SER A 556 4.58 4.28 -3.23
N VAL A 557 5.68 3.67 -3.65
CA VAL A 557 6.41 4.07 -4.87
C VAL A 557 6.44 2.88 -5.81
N GLY A 558 6.01 3.06 -7.05
CA GLY A 558 5.96 1.96 -8.00
C GLY A 558 6.22 2.34 -9.45
N ALA A 559 6.58 1.33 -10.25
CA ALA A 559 6.70 1.44 -11.70
C ALA A 559 6.05 0.25 -12.41
N SER A 560 5.32 0.52 -13.49
CA SER A 560 4.58 -0.51 -14.22
C SER A 560 5.44 -1.32 -15.21
N THR A 561 6.51 -0.74 -15.75
CA THR A 561 7.42 -1.41 -16.70
C THR A 561 8.88 -1.42 -16.24
N GLY A 562 9.35 -0.39 -15.53
CA GLY A 562 10.74 -0.31 -15.07
C GLY A 562 10.92 -0.41 -13.54
N SER A 563 11.72 0.47 -12.95
CA SER A 563 12.20 0.35 -11.57
C SER A 563 11.36 1.15 -10.58
N GLY A 564 11.15 0.65 -9.36
CA GLY A 564 10.52 1.46 -8.31
C GLY A 564 11.31 2.74 -8.08
N LEU A 565 12.61 2.58 -7.82
CA LEU A 565 13.61 3.65 -7.79
C LEU A 565 14.73 3.36 -8.80
N ASP A 566 15.04 4.33 -9.67
CA ASP A 566 16.17 4.33 -10.61
C ASP A 566 17.12 5.49 -10.31
N ILE A 567 18.09 5.25 -9.42
CA ILE A 567 18.93 6.30 -8.83
C ILE A 567 20.36 6.17 -9.35
N GLU A 568 20.72 6.90 -10.40
CA GLU A 568 22.00 6.65 -11.08
C GLU A 568 23.23 6.99 -10.24
N ALA A 569 23.23 8.07 -9.46
CA ALA A 569 24.44 8.59 -8.79
C ALA A 569 24.48 8.40 -7.26
N GLY A 570 23.85 7.33 -6.77
CA GLY A 570 23.86 6.98 -5.34
C GLY A 570 22.97 7.89 -4.49
N GLY A 571 23.23 7.93 -3.19
CA GLY A 571 22.44 8.70 -2.22
C GLY A 571 21.88 7.85 -1.09
N SER A 572 20.85 8.37 -0.42
CA SER A 572 20.22 7.74 0.75
C SER A 572 18.77 7.39 0.46
N ILE A 573 18.44 6.11 0.58
CA ILE A 573 17.11 5.57 0.36
C ILE A 573 16.64 4.96 1.68
N VAL A 574 15.59 5.53 2.24
CA VAL A 574 14.90 5.02 3.43
C VAL A 574 13.51 4.57 3.00
N ASN A 575 13.21 3.29 3.23
CA ASN A 575 11.87 2.74 3.08
C ASN A 575 11.34 2.39 4.46
N GLU A 576 10.52 3.28 5.01
CA GLU A 576 9.93 3.17 6.34
C GLU A 576 9.01 1.96 6.47
N ALA A 577 8.61 1.61 7.69
CA ALA A 577 7.86 0.37 7.97
C ALA A 577 6.54 0.22 7.20
N SER A 578 5.86 1.32 6.86
CA SER A 578 4.66 1.30 6.01
C SER A 578 4.94 1.47 4.52
N GLY A 579 6.19 1.74 4.17
CA GLY A 579 6.66 2.00 2.82
C GLY A 579 6.66 0.75 1.96
N THR A 580 6.17 0.90 0.72
CA THR A 580 6.34 -0.10 -0.33
C THR A 580 7.04 0.52 -1.52
N ILE A 581 8.14 -0.10 -1.97
CA ILE A 581 8.82 0.22 -3.23
C ILE A 581 8.66 -0.99 -4.15
N ARG A 582 8.02 -0.80 -5.31
CA ARG A 582 7.75 -1.90 -6.25
C ARG A 582 8.08 -1.53 -7.69
N GLY A 583 9.12 -2.12 -8.24
CA GLY A 583 9.36 -2.06 -9.69
C GLY A 583 8.99 -3.35 -10.39
N ASN A 584 8.62 -3.20 -11.66
CA ASN A 584 8.45 -4.34 -12.55
C ASN A 584 9.80 -4.97 -12.93
N THR A 585 10.86 -4.18 -13.06
CA THR A 585 12.23 -4.68 -13.28
C THR A 585 13.00 -4.76 -11.96
N PHE A 586 13.28 -3.62 -11.32
CA PHE A 586 14.02 -3.54 -10.05
C PHE A 586 13.19 -2.83 -8.99
N GLY A 587 13.20 -3.29 -7.74
CA GLY A 587 12.64 -2.48 -6.64
C GLY A 587 13.44 -1.19 -6.50
N VAL A 588 14.74 -1.35 -6.26
CA VAL A 588 15.73 -0.27 -6.21
C VAL A 588 16.90 -0.59 -7.13
N PHE A 589 17.26 0.36 -7.99
CA PHE A 589 18.42 0.26 -8.88
C PHE A 589 19.34 1.47 -8.67
N VAL A 590 20.63 1.22 -8.42
CA VAL A 590 21.67 2.24 -8.26
C VAL A 590 22.87 1.89 -9.14
N SER A 591 23.37 2.83 -9.96
CA SER A 591 24.26 2.46 -11.09
C SER A 591 25.70 2.95 -11.05
N THR A 592 25.98 4.22 -10.75
CA THR A 592 27.30 4.86 -10.99
C THR A 592 28.10 5.17 -9.72
N ASN A 593 27.44 5.50 -8.61
CA ASN A 593 28.08 5.75 -7.31
C ASN A 593 27.45 4.89 -6.21
N ALA A 594 28.17 4.69 -5.11
CA ALA A 594 27.69 3.89 -3.99
C ALA A 594 26.42 4.49 -3.36
N GLY A 595 25.45 3.62 -3.06
CA GLY A 595 24.17 3.99 -2.45
C GLY A 595 24.00 3.41 -1.05
N THR A 596 23.14 4.04 -0.24
CA THR A 596 22.70 3.49 1.05
C THR A 596 21.21 3.19 1.00
N VAL A 597 20.82 1.97 1.34
CA VAL A 597 19.41 1.53 1.38
C VAL A 597 19.10 1.03 2.79
N SER A 598 18.22 1.73 3.50
CA SER A 598 17.65 1.29 4.77
C SER A 598 16.20 0.89 4.54
N ASN A 599 15.87 -0.38 4.79
CA ASN A 599 14.55 -0.93 4.57
C ASN A 599 13.94 -1.42 5.89
N ALA A 600 12.86 -0.78 6.32
CA ALA A 600 11.95 -1.25 7.37
C ALA A 600 10.62 -1.75 6.79
N GLY A 601 10.30 -1.41 5.54
CA GLY A 601 9.07 -1.82 4.85
C GLY A 601 9.28 -2.94 3.83
N THR A 602 8.62 -2.81 2.67
CA THR A 602 8.62 -3.81 1.59
C THR A 602 9.28 -3.28 0.31
N ILE A 603 10.27 -4.01 -0.21
CA ILE A 603 10.91 -3.74 -1.51
C ILE A 603 10.73 -4.94 -2.45
N ILE A 604 10.21 -4.70 -3.65
CA ILE A 604 9.87 -5.75 -4.63
C ILE A 604 10.40 -5.37 -6.02
N GLY A 605 11.21 -6.25 -6.61
CA GLY A 605 11.54 -6.24 -8.03
C GLY A 605 10.95 -7.46 -8.72
N VAL A 606 9.86 -7.30 -9.45
CA VAL A 606 9.06 -8.44 -9.96
C VAL A 606 9.83 -9.29 -10.98
N GLY A 607 10.49 -8.64 -11.94
CA GLY A 607 11.17 -9.32 -13.05
C GLY A 607 12.66 -9.55 -12.83
N ASN A 608 13.30 -8.84 -11.91
CA ASN A 608 14.74 -8.93 -11.69
C ASN A 608 15.11 -8.81 -10.19
N CYS A 609 15.82 -7.76 -9.76
CA CYS A 609 16.30 -7.69 -8.38
C CYS A 609 15.36 -6.87 -7.48
N GLY A 610 15.18 -7.28 -6.23
CA GLY A 610 14.62 -6.40 -5.20
C GLY A 610 15.48 -5.13 -5.06
N ILE A 611 16.77 -5.30 -4.82
CA ILE A 611 17.78 -4.23 -4.81
C ILE A 611 18.95 -4.60 -5.73
N ASN A 612 19.40 -3.66 -6.56
CA ASN A 612 20.58 -3.79 -7.40
C ASN A 612 21.50 -2.56 -7.21
N LEU A 613 22.68 -2.74 -6.63
CA LEU A 613 23.68 -1.67 -6.51
C LEU A 613 24.91 -2.02 -7.37
N LYS A 614 25.06 -1.37 -8.54
CA LYS A 614 26.17 -1.64 -9.45
C LYS A 614 27.51 -1.08 -9.01
N ALA A 615 27.51 0.10 -8.38
CA ALA A 615 28.72 0.78 -7.90
C ALA A 615 29.05 0.46 -6.43
N GLY A 616 28.24 -0.40 -5.80
CA GLY A 616 28.37 -0.87 -4.44
C GLY A 616 27.56 -0.06 -3.44
N GLY A 617 27.69 -0.35 -2.14
CA GLY A 617 26.99 0.37 -1.08
C GLY A 617 26.66 -0.44 0.16
N VAL A 618 25.70 0.08 0.92
CA VAL A 618 25.23 -0.52 2.17
C VAL A 618 23.73 -0.79 2.08
N VAL A 619 23.33 -2.00 2.45
CA VAL A 619 21.92 -2.39 2.59
C VAL A 619 21.66 -2.80 4.04
N SER A 620 20.68 -2.17 4.68
CA SER A 620 20.16 -2.59 5.98
C SER A 620 18.70 -3.00 5.82
N ASN A 621 18.36 -4.22 6.21
CA ASN A 621 17.01 -4.76 6.17
C ASN A 621 16.55 -5.04 7.61
N ALA A 622 15.70 -4.19 8.17
CA ALA A 622 15.28 -4.25 9.56
C ALA A 622 14.35 -5.44 9.86
N ALA A 623 14.14 -5.74 11.14
CA ALA A 623 13.24 -6.81 11.56
C ALA A 623 11.80 -6.60 11.04
N GLY A 624 11.21 -7.63 10.45
CA GLY A 624 9.88 -7.58 9.83
C GLY A 624 9.83 -6.97 8.43
N ALA A 625 10.92 -6.35 7.96
CA ALA A 625 11.02 -5.81 6.61
C ALA A 625 11.22 -6.94 5.57
N THR A 626 10.78 -6.70 4.33
CA THR A 626 10.91 -7.69 3.24
C THR A 626 11.59 -7.11 2.00
N ILE A 627 12.49 -7.88 1.41
CA ILE A 627 13.10 -7.60 0.10
C ILE A 627 12.90 -8.83 -0.78
N SER A 628 12.35 -8.65 -1.99
CA SER A 628 12.08 -9.77 -2.90
C SER A 628 12.33 -9.46 -4.37
N GLY A 629 12.76 -10.48 -5.11
CA GLY A 629 12.82 -10.49 -6.57
C GLY A 629 13.25 -11.85 -7.13
N THR A 630 13.55 -11.91 -8.43
CA THR A 630 14.32 -13.02 -9.02
C THR A 630 15.65 -13.17 -8.29
N THR A 631 16.31 -12.05 -8.04
CA THR A 631 17.36 -11.94 -7.02
C THR A 631 16.88 -11.01 -5.92
N GLY A 632 17.03 -11.36 -4.64
CA GLY A 632 16.64 -10.46 -3.56
C GLY A 632 17.49 -9.18 -3.57
N ILE A 633 18.81 -9.34 -3.38
CA ILE A 633 19.80 -8.27 -3.40
C ILE A 633 20.96 -8.67 -4.32
N ALA A 634 21.33 -7.81 -5.28
CA ALA A 634 22.47 -8.00 -6.15
C ALA A 634 23.43 -6.80 -6.06
N LEU A 635 24.71 -7.08 -5.87
CA LEU A 635 25.74 -6.07 -5.65
C LEU A 635 26.93 -6.34 -6.58
N TYR A 636 27.37 -5.35 -7.36
CA TYR A 636 28.43 -5.53 -8.39
C TYR A 636 29.66 -4.66 -8.17
N GLY A 637 29.67 -3.80 -7.14
CA GLY A 637 30.61 -2.70 -7.01
C GLY A 637 31.78 -2.94 -6.05
N ALA A 638 32.15 -1.88 -5.31
CA ALA A 638 33.25 -1.90 -4.33
C ALA A 638 32.90 -2.74 -3.07
N SER A 639 33.65 -2.59 -1.96
CA SER A 639 33.34 -3.31 -0.73
C SER A 639 31.93 -3.04 -0.22
N ASP A 640 31.08 -4.06 -0.30
CA ASP A 640 29.67 -3.98 0.05
C ASP A 640 29.38 -4.51 1.46
N THR A 641 28.38 -3.95 2.12
CA THR A 641 27.88 -4.47 3.42
C THR A 641 26.37 -4.64 3.40
N ILE A 642 25.90 -5.83 3.75
CA ILE A 642 24.49 -6.12 4.00
C ILE A 642 24.34 -6.43 5.49
N THR A 643 23.40 -5.78 6.16
CA THR A 643 22.92 -6.19 7.49
C THR A 643 21.47 -6.63 7.37
N ASN A 644 21.19 -7.91 7.60
CA ASN A 644 19.85 -8.47 7.50
C ASN A 644 19.31 -8.90 8.87
N SER A 645 18.23 -8.24 9.29
CA SER A 645 17.36 -8.61 10.40
C SER A 645 15.94 -8.95 9.95
N GLY A 646 15.58 -8.69 8.68
CA GLY A 646 14.29 -9.02 8.08
C GLY A 646 14.37 -10.22 7.13
N THR A 647 13.43 -10.30 6.19
CA THR A 647 13.36 -11.38 5.20
C THR A 647 13.89 -10.93 3.84
N VAL A 648 14.85 -11.66 3.28
CA VAL A 648 15.31 -11.51 1.89
C VAL A 648 14.96 -12.75 1.11
N THR A 649 14.19 -12.60 0.03
CA THR A 649 13.72 -13.72 -0.81
C THR A 649 14.18 -13.55 -2.25
N GLY A 650 14.77 -14.59 -2.82
CA GLY A 650 15.11 -14.64 -4.24
C GLY A 650 14.58 -15.90 -4.90
N ALA A 651 13.92 -15.76 -6.07
CA ALA A 651 13.48 -16.93 -6.83
C ALA A 651 14.66 -17.76 -7.38
N SER A 652 15.77 -17.11 -7.70
CA SER A 652 17.04 -17.73 -8.09
C SER A 652 18.08 -17.62 -6.97
N ASN A 653 18.42 -16.39 -6.55
CA ASN A 653 19.38 -16.14 -5.47
C ASN A 653 18.80 -15.12 -4.49
N ALA A 654 18.84 -15.37 -3.19
CA ALA A 654 18.44 -14.35 -2.23
C ALA A 654 19.44 -13.17 -2.25
N ILE A 655 20.73 -13.48 -2.26
CA ILE A 655 21.81 -12.48 -2.24
C ILE A 655 22.91 -12.90 -3.23
N THR A 656 23.42 -11.96 -4.02
CA THR A 656 24.55 -12.18 -4.91
C THR A 656 25.53 -11.02 -4.83
N PHE A 657 26.76 -11.33 -4.41
CA PHE A 657 27.93 -10.48 -4.59
C PHE A 657 28.61 -10.87 -5.91
N ALA A 658 28.53 -10.00 -6.90
CA ALA A 658 29.13 -10.20 -8.23
C ALA A 658 30.46 -9.44 -8.40
N GLY A 659 30.80 -8.54 -7.47
CA GLY A 659 32.06 -7.81 -7.44
C GLY A 659 33.25 -8.69 -7.05
N THR A 660 34.46 -8.13 -7.13
CA THR A 660 35.73 -8.83 -6.81
C THR A 660 36.37 -8.35 -5.50
N LEU A 661 35.83 -7.32 -4.86
CA LEU A 661 36.31 -6.74 -3.61
C LEU A 661 35.66 -7.40 -2.39
N ASN A 662 36.19 -7.11 -1.20
CA ASN A 662 35.75 -7.74 0.04
C ASN A 662 34.36 -7.27 0.43
N ASN A 663 33.41 -8.20 0.53
CA ASN A 663 32.04 -7.92 0.95
C ASN A 663 31.73 -8.58 2.28
N ARG A 664 30.77 -8.01 3.01
CA ARG A 664 30.29 -8.53 4.29
C ARG A 664 28.78 -8.71 4.28
N LEU A 665 28.31 -9.91 4.55
CA LEU A 665 26.90 -10.19 4.84
C LEU A 665 26.77 -10.51 6.32
N ILE A 666 26.05 -9.66 7.05
CA ILE A 666 25.73 -9.83 8.47
C ILE A 666 24.29 -10.32 8.56
N VAL A 667 24.07 -11.50 9.11
CA VAL A 667 22.75 -12.05 9.41
C VAL A 667 22.58 -12.04 10.92
N THR A 668 21.61 -11.27 11.39
CA THR A 668 21.28 -11.18 12.82
C THR A 668 20.23 -12.23 13.20
N ALA A 669 19.97 -12.41 14.51
CA ALA A 669 19.05 -13.41 15.04
C ALA A 669 17.64 -13.49 14.38
N THR A 670 17.09 -12.39 13.87
CA THR A 670 15.76 -12.38 13.21
C THR A 670 15.83 -12.43 11.68
N GLY A 671 17.04 -12.41 11.12
CA GLY A 671 17.26 -12.41 9.68
C GLY A 671 16.87 -13.74 9.04
N ILE A 672 16.03 -13.68 8.02
CA ILE A 672 15.63 -14.83 7.20
C ILE A 672 16.15 -14.63 5.78
N ILE A 673 16.79 -15.65 5.24
CA ILE A 673 17.25 -15.69 3.85
C ILE A 673 16.57 -16.88 3.16
N ASN A 674 15.76 -16.58 2.14
CA ASN A 674 15.04 -17.56 1.34
C ASN A 674 15.60 -17.60 -0.08
N GLY A 675 16.53 -18.51 -0.34
CA GLY A 675 17.23 -18.66 -1.61
C GLY A 675 18.76 -18.61 -1.45
N ASN A 676 19.49 -18.84 -2.54
CA ASN A 676 20.96 -18.99 -2.47
C ASN A 676 21.69 -17.69 -2.11
N VAL A 677 22.81 -17.81 -1.40
CA VAL A 677 23.73 -16.70 -1.09
C VAL A 677 25.08 -16.94 -1.79
N LEU A 678 25.49 -16.01 -2.65
CA LEU A 678 26.71 -16.16 -3.46
C LEU A 678 27.73 -15.07 -3.15
N GLY A 679 28.95 -15.43 -2.72
CA GLY A 679 30.02 -14.51 -2.36
C GLY A 679 30.79 -13.89 -3.54
N SER A 680 30.79 -14.49 -4.74
CA SER A 680 31.52 -14.12 -5.99
C SER A 680 32.50 -15.22 -6.42
N ALA A 681 32.66 -15.45 -7.73
CA ALA A 681 33.50 -16.52 -8.30
C ALA A 681 35.01 -16.42 -7.94
N THR A 682 35.48 -15.26 -7.48
CA THR A 682 36.87 -15.03 -7.05
C THR A 682 37.00 -14.72 -5.56
N GLY A 683 35.89 -14.85 -4.81
CA GLY A 683 35.62 -14.25 -3.51
C GLY A 683 36.28 -14.84 -2.27
N THR A 684 37.57 -15.22 -2.34
CA THR A 684 38.33 -15.78 -1.19
C THR A 684 38.48 -14.84 0.02
N SER A 685 37.85 -13.66 0.01
CA SER A 685 37.94 -12.63 1.06
C SER A 685 36.60 -12.05 1.50
N ASN A 686 35.46 -12.62 1.07
CA ASN A 686 34.15 -12.21 1.60
C ASN A 686 33.87 -12.85 2.96
N THR A 687 33.16 -12.14 3.81
CA THR A 687 32.74 -12.61 5.14
C THR A 687 31.22 -12.79 5.19
N LEU A 688 30.78 -14.01 5.49
CA LEU A 688 29.43 -14.26 6.00
C LEU A 688 29.53 -14.28 7.52
N GLU A 689 28.85 -13.36 8.17
CA GLU A 689 28.83 -13.22 9.62
C GLU A 689 27.44 -13.55 10.15
N LEU A 690 27.39 -14.47 11.10
CA LEU A 690 26.19 -14.88 11.82
C LEU A 690 26.26 -14.30 13.24
N ASP A 691 25.72 -13.09 13.38
CA ASP A 691 25.88 -12.24 14.57
C ASP A 691 24.78 -12.52 15.60
N GLY A 692 25.02 -13.52 16.46
CA GLY A 692 24.23 -13.85 17.66
C GLY A 692 22.82 -14.43 17.43
N GLY A 693 22.26 -15.05 18.47
CA GLY A 693 20.89 -15.62 18.49
C GLY A 693 20.76 -16.93 17.71
N SER A 694 19.52 -17.43 17.53
CA SER A 694 19.26 -18.71 16.86
C SER A 694 18.59 -18.54 15.49
N GLY A 695 19.14 -19.14 14.43
CA GLY A 695 18.59 -19.02 13.07
C GLY A 695 18.92 -20.22 12.18
N ALA A 696 18.37 -20.23 10.96
CA ALA A 696 18.64 -21.29 9.98
C ALA A 696 18.92 -20.68 8.60
N ILE A 697 19.91 -21.25 7.89
CA ILE A 697 20.14 -20.97 6.48
C ILE A 697 19.60 -22.16 5.69
N GLN A 698 18.61 -21.92 4.81
CA GLN A 698 17.92 -22.96 4.06
C GLN A 698 17.85 -22.61 2.56
N ALA A 699 18.34 -23.50 1.69
CA ALA A 699 18.09 -23.41 0.27
C ALA A 699 16.64 -23.81 -0.02
N ASN A 700 15.90 -22.94 -0.69
CA ASN A 700 14.70 -23.36 -1.42
C ASN A 700 15.13 -23.88 -2.79
N ASN A 701 14.48 -24.95 -3.26
CA ASN A 701 14.67 -25.63 -4.55
C ASN A 701 14.38 -24.75 -5.79
N GLY A 702 14.90 -23.53 -5.86
CA GLY A 702 14.77 -22.59 -6.97
C GLY A 702 15.90 -22.75 -7.97
N ASN A 703 15.66 -23.53 -9.03
CA ASN A 703 16.26 -23.60 -10.39
C ASN A 703 17.65 -22.97 -10.74
N GLY A 704 18.55 -22.76 -9.80
CA GLY A 704 19.90 -22.27 -9.99
C GLY A 704 20.88 -23.13 -9.20
N THR A 705 21.49 -24.09 -9.88
CA THR A 705 22.62 -24.86 -9.35
C THR A 705 23.89 -24.04 -9.50
N VAL A 706 24.53 -23.64 -8.39
CA VAL A 706 25.98 -23.40 -8.41
C VAL A 706 26.65 -24.74 -8.18
N THR A 707 26.94 -25.44 -9.27
CA THR A 707 27.71 -26.69 -9.25
C THR A 707 29.19 -26.34 -9.04
N GLN A 708 29.67 -26.39 -7.80
CA GLN A 708 31.12 -26.50 -7.53
C GLN A 708 31.42 -27.96 -7.20
N LYS A 709 32.30 -28.60 -7.98
CA LYS A 709 32.64 -30.04 -7.87
C LYS A 709 31.44 -31.03 -7.88
N GLY A 710 30.27 -30.64 -8.39
CA GLY A 710 29.10 -31.54 -8.47
C GLY A 710 28.10 -31.50 -7.31
N LYS A 711 28.25 -30.57 -6.35
CA LYS A 711 27.36 -30.42 -5.17
C LYS A 711 26.52 -29.11 -5.25
N SER A 712 25.35 -29.08 -4.58
CA SER A 712 24.40 -27.94 -4.54
C SER A 712 24.44 -27.25 -3.18
N PHE A 713 24.80 -25.96 -3.13
CA PHE A 713 25.07 -25.25 -1.85
C PHE A 713 24.06 -24.15 -1.48
N SER A 714 23.76 -23.94 -0.20
CA SER A 714 22.91 -22.84 0.31
C SER A 714 23.66 -21.49 0.36
N PHE A 715 24.92 -21.51 0.81
CA PHE A 715 25.87 -20.44 0.55
C PHE A 715 27.18 -20.98 -0.04
N SER A 716 27.82 -20.17 -0.89
CA SER A 716 29.10 -20.55 -1.51
C SER A 716 30.01 -19.36 -1.82
N SER A 717 31.30 -19.66 -1.98
CA SER A 717 32.34 -18.70 -2.37
C SER A 717 32.56 -17.56 -1.36
N PHE A 718 32.47 -17.90 -0.07
CA PHE A 718 32.91 -17.05 1.04
C PHE A 718 34.35 -17.39 1.44
N GLY A 719 35.13 -16.34 1.73
CA GLY A 719 36.47 -16.48 2.29
C GLY A 719 36.44 -16.84 3.77
N THR A 720 35.43 -16.34 4.48
CA THR A 720 35.25 -16.57 5.91
C THR A 720 33.77 -16.72 6.23
N LEU A 721 33.45 -17.78 6.98
CA LEU A 721 32.24 -17.85 7.79
C LEU A 721 32.65 -17.49 9.22
N ASP A 722 32.00 -16.47 9.79
CA ASP A 722 32.25 -15.96 11.13
C ASP A 722 30.97 -16.13 11.96
N VAL A 723 31.05 -16.87 13.06
CA VAL A 723 29.91 -17.16 13.95
C VAL A 723 30.21 -16.59 15.32
N GLY A 724 29.45 -15.55 15.69
CA GLY A 724 29.69 -14.82 16.93
C GLY A 724 29.28 -15.58 18.19
N THR A 725 29.79 -15.13 19.34
CA THR A 725 29.44 -15.67 20.66
C THR A 725 27.94 -15.67 20.90
N ASN A 726 27.38 -16.79 21.39
CA ASN A 726 25.94 -17.02 21.60
C ASN A 726 25.09 -17.13 20.32
N GLY A 727 25.71 -17.28 19.14
CA GLY A 727 25.02 -17.70 17.92
C GLY A 727 24.69 -19.20 17.97
N ALA A 728 23.51 -19.62 17.53
CA ALA A 728 23.09 -21.02 17.40
C ALA A 728 22.43 -21.24 16.03
N TRP A 729 23.21 -21.67 15.05
CA TRP A 729 22.80 -21.64 13.64
C TRP A 729 22.71 -23.02 13.03
N THR A 730 21.57 -23.33 12.42
CA THR A 730 21.38 -24.60 11.69
C THR A 730 21.74 -24.43 10.22
N LEU A 731 22.69 -25.25 9.75
CA LEU A 731 23.09 -25.39 8.35
C LEU A 731 22.46 -26.67 7.77
N ALA A 732 21.35 -26.48 7.06
CA ALA A 732 20.48 -27.58 6.65
C ALA A 732 20.76 -28.13 5.24
N SER A 733 21.71 -27.56 4.51
CA SER A 733 22.01 -27.91 3.12
C SER A 733 23.51 -28.20 2.97
N ALA A 734 23.98 -28.47 1.75
CA ALA A 734 25.42 -28.41 1.55
C ALA A 734 25.86 -26.94 1.60
N ASP A 735 26.99 -26.66 2.22
CA ASP A 735 27.55 -25.32 2.34
C ASP A 735 29.08 -25.38 2.18
N ASN A 736 29.69 -24.28 1.72
CA ASN A 736 31.15 -24.17 1.65
C ASN A 736 31.69 -22.80 2.07
N THR A 737 32.87 -22.83 2.68
CA THR A 737 33.64 -21.64 3.04
C THR A 737 35.14 -21.96 2.93
N ALA A 738 35.98 -20.95 2.70
CA ALA A 738 37.42 -21.15 2.78
C ALA A 738 37.87 -21.32 4.24
N ALA A 739 37.49 -20.42 5.14
CA ALA A 739 37.82 -20.47 6.56
C ALA A 739 36.56 -20.36 7.44
N LEU A 740 36.63 -20.92 8.65
CA LEU A 740 35.57 -20.85 9.66
C LEU A 740 36.14 -20.32 10.97
N THR A 741 35.58 -19.22 11.47
CA THR A 741 35.77 -18.75 12.86
C THR A 741 34.45 -18.99 13.59
N ASP A 742 34.44 -19.86 14.58
CA ASP A 742 33.25 -20.23 15.34
C ASP A 742 33.48 -19.99 16.84
N ASP A 743 32.78 -19.02 17.41
CA ASP A 743 32.70 -18.78 18.85
C ASP A 743 31.29 -19.03 19.40
N GLY A 744 30.40 -19.64 18.58
CA GLY A 744 29.00 -19.94 18.91
C GLY A 744 28.69 -21.44 18.86
N THR A 745 27.55 -21.77 18.26
CA THR A 745 27.09 -23.14 18.00
C THR A 745 26.60 -23.24 16.56
N ILE A 746 27.13 -24.20 15.81
CA ILE A 746 26.73 -24.53 14.44
C ILE A 746 26.16 -25.94 14.45
N ILE A 747 24.89 -26.08 14.08
CA ILE A 747 24.23 -27.38 13.93
C ILE A 747 24.24 -27.75 12.45
N VAL A 748 25.07 -28.72 12.09
CA VAL A 748 25.17 -29.24 10.71
C VAL A 748 24.18 -30.39 10.54
N THR A 749 23.12 -30.17 9.76
CA THR A 749 22.20 -31.25 9.36
C THR A 749 22.31 -31.61 7.87
N GLY A 750 23.01 -30.77 7.08
CA GLY A 750 23.41 -31.04 5.71
C GLY A 750 24.90 -31.38 5.62
N SER A 751 25.68 -30.57 4.89
CA SER A 751 27.14 -30.72 4.89
C SER A 751 27.86 -29.39 4.90
N LEU A 752 28.99 -29.26 5.58
CA LEU A 752 29.83 -28.05 5.58
C LEU A 752 31.25 -28.39 5.12
N ASP A 753 31.71 -27.76 4.04
CA ASP A 753 33.08 -27.90 3.50
C ASP A 753 33.92 -26.66 3.82
N VAL A 754 34.96 -26.83 4.63
CA VAL A 754 35.94 -25.79 5.03
C VAL A 754 37.29 -26.07 4.35
N ALA A 755 37.51 -25.45 3.20
CA ALA A 755 38.51 -25.89 2.23
C ALA A 755 39.94 -25.31 2.40
N SER A 756 40.18 -24.32 3.27
CA SER A 756 41.50 -23.66 3.38
C SER A 756 42.43 -24.24 4.45
N ALA A 757 43.74 -24.15 4.21
CA ALA A 757 44.78 -24.53 5.16
C ALA A 757 44.89 -23.61 6.41
N SER A 758 44.19 -22.47 6.43
CA SER A 758 43.98 -21.67 7.65
C SER A 758 42.90 -22.28 8.58
N GLY A 759 41.98 -23.09 8.03
CA GLY A 759 41.17 -24.03 8.80
C GLY A 759 40.04 -23.46 9.65
N LEU A 760 39.65 -24.28 10.64
CA LEU A 760 38.72 -23.98 11.74
C LEU A 760 39.45 -23.24 12.88
N HIS A 761 38.87 -22.14 13.36
CA HIS A 761 39.30 -21.33 14.49
C HIS A 761 38.13 -21.03 15.45
N GLY A 762 38.45 -20.62 16.68
CA GLY A 762 37.47 -20.20 17.70
C GLY A 762 37.23 -21.25 18.77
N SER A 763 36.30 -20.95 19.67
CA SER A 763 35.99 -21.75 20.87
C SER A 763 34.57 -22.33 20.88
N GLY A 764 33.87 -22.27 19.74
CA GLY A 764 32.49 -22.69 19.55
C GLY A 764 32.28 -24.20 19.46
N LEU A 765 31.04 -24.58 19.16
CA LEU A 765 30.53 -25.94 19.11
C LEU A 765 29.96 -26.26 17.71
N LEU A 766 30.47 -27.32 17.09
CA LEU A 766 29.97 -27.90 15.84
C LEU A 766 29.21 -29.19 16.15
N ASP A 767 27.88 -29.14 16.10
CA ASP A 767 27.00 -30.30 16.29
C ASP A 767 26.74 -31.00 14.96
N LEU A 768 27.17 -32.24 14.84
CA LEU A 768 26.95 -33.09 13.67
C LEU A 768 25.71 -33.95 13.90
N ALA A 769 24.65 -33.69 13.14
CA ALA A 769 23.42 -34.48 13.19
C ALA A 769 23.54 -35.76 12.34
N SER A 770 22.59 -36.69 12.50
CA SER A 770 22.51 -37.91 11.69
C SER A 770 22.48 -37.62 10.19
N GLY A 771 23.41 -38.22 9.43
CA GLY A 771 23.52 -38.06 7.98
C GLY A 771 24.23 -36.77 7.53
N SER A 772 24.78 -36.01 8.47
CA SER A 772 25.57 -34.81 8.17
C SER A 772 27.02 -35.14 7.82
N ALA A 773 27.69 -34.21 7.12
CA ALA A 773 29.12 -34.30 6.83
C ALA A 773 29.83 -32.97 7.06
N LEU A 774 30.92 -32.97 7.83
CA LEU A 774 31.82 -31.84 8.03
C LEU A 774 33.18 -32.17 7.42
N GLU A 775 33.62 -31.39 6.44
CA GLU A 775 34.92 -31.52 5.79
C GLU A 775 35.82 -30.36 6.24
N LEU A 776 36.99 -30.68 6.79
CA LEU A 776 37.97 -29.71 7.30
C LEU A 776 39.34 -29.94 6.64
N ALA A 777 39.84 -28.91 5.95
CA ALA A 777 41.18 -28.95 5.36
C ALA A 777 42.31 -28.82 6.40
N ALA A 778 42.07 -28.06 7.46
CA ALA A 778 42.95 -27.86 8.60
C ALA A 778 42.13 -27.39 9.82
N ALA A 779 42.70 -27.47 11.01
CA ALA A 779 42.12 -26.86 12.21
C ALA A 779 43.24 -26.32 13.09
N SER A 780 43.10 -25.10 13.61
CA SER A 780 44.09 -24.52 14.53
C SER A 780 43.47 -23.85 15.76
N GLY A 781 42.14 -23.91 15.90
CA GLY A 781 41.44 -23.48 17.11
C GLY A 781 41.79 -24.37 18.30
N ASP A 782 42.40 -23.78 19.32
CA ASP A 782 42.52 -24.41 20.64
C ASP A 782 41.10 -24.40 21.27
N HIS A 783 40.52 -25.59 21.49
CA HIS A 783 39.22 -25.84 22.15
C HIS A 783 37.93 -25.67 21.33
N THR A 784 37.95 -25.68 19.99
CA THR A 784 36.70 -25.89 19.24
C THR A 784 36.17 -27.30 19.52
N LYS A 785 34.86 -27.44 19.77
CA LYS A 785 34.23 -28.74 20.03
C LYS A 785 33.50 -29.24 18.79
N ILE A 786 33.73 -30.49 18.43
CA ILE A 786 32.97 -31.19 17.40
C ILE A 786 32.20 -32.31 18.10
N ASP A 787 30.88 -32.22 18.11
CA ASP A 787 30.00 -33.13 18.84
C ASP A 787 29.18 -33.99 17.88
N PHE A 788 29.21 -35.30 18.08
CA PHE A 788 28.44 -36.26 17.28
C PHE A 788 27.07 -36.50 17.94
N THR A 789 26.13 -35.58 17.70
CA THR A 789 24.76 -35.67 18.22
C THR A 789 23.89 -36.73 17.52
N GLY A 790 24.40 -37.35 16.45
CA GLY A 790 23.84 -38.50 15.72
C GLY A 790 24.89 -39.05 14.74
N SER A 791 24.54 -40.08 13.94
CA SER A 791 25.49 -40.76 13.04
C SER A 791 26.02 -39.85 11.91
N GLY A 792 27.05 -39.07 12.19
CA GLY A 792 27.64 -38.04 11.33
C GLY A 792 29.01 -38.44 10.78
N GLN A 793 29.53 -37.65 9.84
CA GLN A 793 30.87 -37.86 9.27
C GLN A 793 31.74 -36.61 9.42
N LEU A 794 32.95 -36.79 9.95
CA LEU A 794 34.02 -35.80 9.94
C LEU A 794 35.10 -36.22 8.95
N GLU A 795 35.40 -35.39 7.96
CA GLU A 795 36.44 -35.62 6.95
C GLU A 795 37.58 -34.63 7.16
N ILE A 796 38.82 -35.12 7.20
CA ILE A 796 40.01 -34.32 7.47
C ILE A 796 40.97 -34.49 6.28
N ASP A 797 41.14 -33.45 5.46
CA ASP A 797 41.97 -33.54 4.24
C ASP A 797 43.47 -33.64 4.52
N ASN A 798 43.91 -33.01 5.61
CA ASN A 798 45.31 -32.96 5.99
C ASN A 798 45.48 -33.06 7.51
N ALA A 799 45.56 -34.31 7.98
CA ALA A 799 45.69 -34.60 9.41
C ALA A 799 46.96 -34.04 10.08
N ALA A 800 47.98 -33.65 9.30
CA ALA A 800 49.21 -33.05 9.83
C ALA A 800 49.03 -31.60 10.34
N VAL A 801 47.93 -30.95 9.95
CA VAL A 801 47.55 -29.58 10.34
C VAL A 801 46.18 -29.54 11.02
N PHE A 802 45.74 -30.68 11.56
CA PHE A 802 44.53 -30.77 12.38
C PHE A 802 44.91 -30.62 13.86
N GLY A 803 45.08 -29.38 14.30
CA GLY A 803 45.68 -28.97 15.57
C GLY A 803 47.15 -28.56 15.45
N SER A 804 47.72 -28.10 16.56
CA SER A 804 49.14 -27.78 16.72
C SER A 804 49.89 -28.93 17.42
N GLN A 805 51.20 -29.05 17.17
CA GLN A 805 52.06 -30.08 17.77
C GLN A 805 51.59 -31.53 17.48
N VAL A 806 51.02 -31.76 16.29
CA VAL A 806 50.54 -33.06 15.82
C VAL A 806 51.61 -34.17 15.94
N GLY A 807 51.19 -35.30 16.50
CA GLY A 807 52.03 -36.48 16.73
C GLY A 807 52.95 -36.37 17.95
N THR A 808 52.65 -35.47 18.89
CA THR A 808 53.36 -35.28 20.16
C THR A 808 52.38 -35.25 21.33
N ALA A 809 52.89 -35.51 22.54
CA ALA A 809 52.09 -35.50 23.78
C ALA A 809 51.58 -34.10 24.20
N SER A 810 52.03 -33.05 23.51
CA SER A 810 51.65 -31.65 23.75
C SER A 810 50.66 -31.13 22.70
N TYR A 811 49.94 -32.04 22.04
CA TYR A 811 48.90 -31.70 21.07
C TYR A 811 47.88 -30.71 21.64
N ALA A 812 47.50 -29.72 20.85
CA ALA A 812 46.37 -28.83 21.12
C ALA A 812 45.57 -28.65 19.82
N GLY A 813 44.27 -28.87 19.85
CA GLY A 813 43.41 -28.81 18.66
C GLY A 813 41.94 -29.04 19.01
N PRO A 814 41.09 -29.33 18.02
CA PRO A 814 39.67 -29.58 18.25
C PRO A 814 39.41 -30.78 19.17
N GLU A 815 38.48 -30.62 20.09
CA GLU A 815 37.96 -31.69 20.94
C GLU A 815 36.83 -32.41 20.19
N ILE A 816 36.92 -33.73 20.04
CA ILE A 816 35.89 -34.55 19.42
C ILE A 816 35.12 -35.28 20.52
N HIS A 817 33.84 -34.95 20.66
CA HIS A 817 32.93 -35.49 21.68
C HIS A 817 31.95 -36.49 21.07
N ASP A 818 31.44 -37.40 21.90
CA ASP A 818 30.36 -38.36 21.61
C ASP A 818 30.51 -39.24 20.35
N PHE A 819 31.73 -39.42 19.83
CA PHE A 819 31.98 -40.37 18.74
C PHE A 819 31.66 -41.81 19.17
N SER A 820 30.80 -42.47 18.41
CA SER A 820 30.15 -43.73 18.81
C SER A 820 29.92 -44.66 17.61
N THR A 821 29.18 -45.75 17.82
CA THR A 821 28.84 -46.69 16.74
C THR A 821 27.96 -46.02 15.68
N GLY A 822 28.46 -45.94 14.45
CA GLY A 822 27.78 -45.30 13.32
C GLY A 822 28.43 -43.97 12.89
N ASP A 823 29.28 -43.40 13.74
CA ASP A 823 30.09 -42.22 13.43
C ASP A 823 31.34 -42.59 12.64
N VAL A 824 31.79 -41.64 11.82
CA VAL A 824 32.91 -41.84 10.90
C VAL A 824 33.86 -40.65 10.94
N ILE A 825 35.14 -40.90 11.18
CA ILE A 825 36.22 -39.95 10.93
C ILE A 825 37.04 -40.47 9.74
N ASP A 826 37.07 -39.72 8.64
CA ASP A 826 37.88 -40.03 7.46
C ASP A 826 39.11 -39.12 7.40
N LEU A 827 40.29 -39.69 7.65
CA LEU A 827 41.57 -39.02 7.46
C LEU A 827 42.00 -39.18 5.99
N ARG A 828 41.49 -38.28 5.15
CA ARG A 828 41.77 -38.28 3.73
C ARG A 828 43.26 -38.08 3.49
N ASN A 829 43.82 -38.84 2.55
CA ASN A 829 45.25 -38.86 2.23
C ASN A 829 46.19 -39.30 3.37
N PHE A 830 45.68 -39.79 4.50
CA PHE A 830 46.48 -40.43 5.55
C PHE A 830 46.55 -41.94 5.29
N SER A 831 47.68 -42.45 4.84
CA SER A 831 47.77 -43.86 4.39
C SER A 831 47.53 -44.86 5.53
N PHE A 832 46.67 -45.85 5.27
CA PHE A 832 46.43 -46.99 6.16
C PHE A 832 47.63 -47.97 6.26
N SER A 833 48.56 -47.91 5.29
CA SER A 833 49.67 -48.87 5.23
C SER A 833 50.63 -48.70 6.42
N GLY A 834 50.73 -49.75 7.25
CA GLY A 834 51.58 -49.75 8.44
C GLY A 834 51.11 -48.77 9.51
N LEU A 835 49.79 -48.54 9.58
CA LEU A 835 49.16 -47.70 10.60
C LEU A 835 49.51 -48.20 12.01
N ALA A 836 49.95 -47.29 12.85
CA ALA A 836 50.15 -47.49 14.28
C ALA A 836 49.38 -46.41 15.04
N ALA A 837 48.64 -46.83 16.07
CA ALA A 837 47.81 -45.99 16.90
C ALA A 837 48.23 -46.09 18.36
N GLN A 838 48.26 -44.96 19.07
CA GLN A 838 48.53 -44.91 20.50
C GLN A 838 47.75 -43.78 21.17
N PHE A 839 47.24 -44.03 22.37
CA PHE A 839 46.68 -42.97 23.21
C PHE A 839 47.76 -42.41 24.12
N VAL A 840 47.97 -41.09 24.08
CA VAL A 840 48.91 -40.38 24.96
C VAL A 840 48.18 -39.19 25.55
N ASN A 841 48.01 -39.19 26.88
CA ASN A 841 47.32 -38.14 27.63
C ASN A 841 45.91 -37.80 27.09
N GLY A 842 45.14 -38.81 26.65
CA GLY A 842 43.78 -38.63 26.12
C GLY A 842 43.72 -38.38 24.60
N VAL A 843 44.85 -38.09 23.95
CA VAL A 843 44.91 -37.84 22.50
C VAL A 843 45.29 -39.12 21.75
N LEU A 844 44.49 -39.48 20.74
CA LEU A 844 44.82 -40.55 19.80
C LEU A 844 45.87 -40.05 18.81
N GLN A 845 47.09 -40.58 18.90
CA GLN A 845 48.16 -40.32 17.97
C GLN A 845 48.28 -41.46 16.97
N LEU A 846 48.22 -41.13 15.69
CA LEU A 846 48.39 -42.08 14.59
C LEU A 846 49.71 -41.80 13.87
N SER A 847 50.36 -42.86 13.42
CA SER A 847 51.51 -42.80 12.54
C SER A 847 51.46 -43.91 11.50
N ASN A 848 52.19 -43.79 10.40
CA ASN A 848 52.23 -44.83 9.38
C ASN A 848 53.62 -45.02 8.77
N SER A 849 53.73 -46.03 7.90
CA SER A 849 54.99 -46.37 7.21
C SER A 849 55.47 -45.29 6.23
N SER A 850 54.59 -44.37 5.82
CA SER A 850 54.92 -43.20 4.99
C SER A 850 55.43 -42.00 5.81
N GLY A 851 55.56 -42.15 7.13
CA GLY A 851 56.03 -41.09 8.04
C GLY A 851 54.99 -40.00 8.32
N GLN A 852 53.73 -40.20 7.93
CA GLN A 852 52.65 -39.27 8.26
C GLN A 852 52.29 -39.42 9.75
N LYS A 853 51.86 -38.31 10.36
CA LYS A 853 51.38 -38.27 11.75
C LYS A 853 50.02 -37.57 11.80
N ALA A 854 49.13 -38.06 12.65
CA ALA A 854 47.85 -37.43 12.96
C ALA A 854 47.64 -37.46 14.47
N SER A 855 46.81 -36.54 14.98
CA SER A 855 46.41 -36.50 16.38
C SER A 855 44.96 -36.06 16.47
N LEU A 856 44.16 -36.80 17.23
CA LEU A 856 42.75 -36.54 17.46
C LEU A 856 42.50 -36.56 18.97
N ASP A 857 41.99 -35.46 19.52
CA ASP A 857 41.60 -35.40 20.92
C ASP A 857 40.19 -35.98 21.08
N LEU A 858 40.11 -37.28 21.35
CA LEU A 858 38.86 -38.03 21.46
C LEU A 858 38.41 -38.03 22.92
N GLN A 859 37.40 -37.24 23.22
CA GLN A 859 36.90 -37.08 24.58
C GLN A 859 36.03 -38.29 24.97
N GLY A 860 36.59 -39.18 25.81
CA GLY A 860 35.83 -40.27 26.46
C GLY A 860 35.89 -41.65 25.79
N MET A 861 36.75 -41.87 24.79
CA MET A 861 36.86 -43.15 24.07
C MET A 861 38.22 -43.84 24.19
N SER A 862 38.19 -45.18 24.15
CA SER A 862 39.41 -46.02 24.10
C SER A 862 39.40 -47.11 23.01
N ASP A 863 38.31 -47.25 22.24
CA ASP A 863 38.12 -48.36 21.29
C ASP A 863 37.56 -47.87 19.95
N PHE A 864 38.31 -48.11 18.86
CA PHE A 864 37.96 -47.75 17.48
C PHE A 864 38.58 -48.75 16.50
N ARG A 865 37.90 -48.99 15.38
CA ARG A 865 38.47 -49.67 14.20
C ARG A 865 39.06 -48.66 13.25
N ALA A 866 40.30 -48.89 12.85
CA ALA A 866 40.85 -48.28 11.67
C ALA A 866 40.73 -49.21 10.46
N ALA A 867 40.30 -48.67 9.32
CA ALA A 867 40.27 -49.36 8.04
C ALA A 867 40.85 -48.46 6.94
N SER A 868 41.21 -49.04 5.80
CA SER A 868 41.38 -48.24 4.58
C SER A 868 40.02 -47.68 4.15
N ASP A 869 40.00 -46.43 3.71
CA ASP A 869 38.84 -45.78 3.09
C ASP A 869 38.51 -46.30 1.67
N GLY A 870 39.24 -47.31 1.19
CA GLY A 870 39.15 -47.80 -0.19
C GLY A 870 39.84 -46.89 -1.23
N LYS A 871 40.51 -45.82 -0.79
CA LYS A 871 41.32 -44.89 -1.58
C LYS A 871 42.71 -44.75 -0.92
N SER A 872 43.20 -43.52 -0.74
CA SER A 872 44.52 -43.21 -0.16
C SER A 872 44.48 -42.89 1.34
N GLY A 873 43.31 -42.89 1.98
CA GLY A 873 43.09 -42.45 3.34
C GLY A 873 42.91 -43.58 4.37
N THR A 874 42.58 -43.17 5.59
CA THR A 874 42.30 -44.03 6.75
C THR A 874 40.98 -43.63 7.36
N LEU A 875 40.08 -44.61 7.49
CA LEU A 875 38.79 -44.47 8.11
C LEU A 875 38.86 -44.94 9.57
N LEU A 876 38.36 -44.14 10.50
CA LEU A 876 38.14 -44.54 11.89
C LEU A 876 36.63 -44.70 12.12
N GLN A 877 36.25 -45.82 12.74
CA GLN A 877 34.89 -46.20 13.09
C GLN A 877 34.90 -46.67 14.56
N GLY A 878 33.83 -46.51 15.35
CA GLY A 878 33.83 -47.02 16.74
C GLY A 878 33.78 -48.58 16.87
N GLY A 879 34.72 -49.21 17.61
CA GLY A 879 34.73 -50.60 18.20
C GLY A 879 35.14 -51.88 17.37
N GLU A 880 35.99 -52.80 17.94
CA GLU A 880 36.79 -54.01 17.44
C GLU A 880 36.10 -55.31 16.86
N ALA A 881 36.87 -56.25 16.24
CA ALA A 881 36.53 -57.11 15.06
C ALA A 881 36.53 -58.67 15.08
N ASP A 882 36.50 -59.39 16.19
CA ASP A 882 36.07 -60.80 16.25
C ASP A 882 34.66 -60.93 16.85
N VAL A 883 33.89 -61.91 16.38
CA VAL A 883 32.48 -62.05 16.77
C VAL A 883 32.21 -63.49 17.17
N PHE A 884 31.93 -63.68 18.46
CA PHE A 884 31.17 -64.83 18.91
C PHE A 884 29.69 -64.63 18.56
N SER A 885 29.07 -65.66 18.00
CA SER A 885 27.61 -65.72 17.82
C SER A 885 27.07 -66.90 18.58
N GLY A 886 26.15 -66.67 19.51
CA GLY A 886 25.60 -67.67 20.42
C GLY A 886 24.16 -68.05 20.09
N HIS A 887 23.83 -69.33 20.21
CA HIS A 887 22.48 -69.87 20.10
C HIS A 887 22.16 -70.71 21.33
N GLY A 888 21.06 -70.41 22.03
CA GLY A 888 20.63 -71.16 23.21
C GLY A 888 19.93 -72.48 22.84
N ALA A 889 19.98 -73.46 23.74
CA ALA A 889 19.30 -74.74 23.60
C ALA A 889 18.28 -74.93 24.74
N THR A 890 16.99 -75.02 24.41
CA THR A 890 15.89 -75.16 25.39
C THR A 890 16.02 -76.46 26.18
N ILE A 891 15.74 -76.40 27.49
CA ILE A 891 15.79 -77.54 28.42
C ILE A 891 14.43 -77.74 29.13
N SER A 892 14.07 -78.97 29.50
CA SER A 892 12.77 -79.28 30.14
C SER A 892 12.95 -80.11 31.42
N GLY A 893 12.11 -79.87 32.43
CA GLY A 893 12.13 -80.56 33.73
C GLY A 893 10.79 -80.51 34.49
N THR A 894 10.80 -80.97 35.74
CA THR A 894 9.64 -80.96 36.65
C THR A 894 10.04 -80.33 37.97
N GLU A 895 9.12 -79.60 38.61
CA GLU A 895 9.39 -78.90 39.87
C GLU A 895 9.98 -79.86 40.92
N GLY A 896 11.11 -79.47 41.50
CA GLY A 896 11.83 -80.23 42.52
C GLY A 896 12.72 -81.38 42.00
N GLN A 897 12.89 -81.55 40.68
CA GLN A 897 13.76 -82.59 40.07
C GLN A 897 15.04 -82.02 39.44
N ALA A 898 16.14 -82.79 39.46
CA ALA A 898 17.46 -82.33 39.00
C ALA A 898 17.74 -82.54 37.49
N LEU A 899 18.27 -81.51 36.83
CA LEU A 899 18.85 -81.53 35.47
C LEU A 899 20.36 -81.79 35.54
N ASN A 900 20.85 -82.77 34.77
CA ASN A 900 22.25 -83.21 34.83
C ASN A 900 22.96 -83.06 33.47
N ASN A 901 24.00 -82.23 33.42
CA ASN A 901 24.93 -82.01 32.28
C ASN A 901 24.22 -81.77 30.93
N VAL A 902 23.22 -80.90 30.94
CA VAL A 902 22.45 -80.52 29.76
C VAL A 902 23.23 -79.48 28.94
N VAL A 903 23.15 -79.58 27.61
CA VAL A 903 23.69 -78.54 26.71
C VAL A 903 22.74 -77.36 26.76
N VAL A 904 23.27 -76.18 27.06
CA VAL A 904 22.48 -74.94 27.25
C VAL A 904 22.70 -73.91 26.16
N ALA A 905 23.84 -73.96 25.45
CA ALA A 905 24.12 -73.09 24.32
C ALA A 905 25.20 -73.66 23.38
N SER A 906 25.24 -73.15 22.16
CA SER A 906 26.31 -73.30 21.19
C SER A 906 26.80 -71.93 20.72
N PHE A 907 28.07 -71.80 20.37
CA PHE A 907 28.68 -70.57 19.87
C PHE A 907 29.52 -70.83 18.61
N THR A 908 29.56 -69.87 17.70
CA THR A 908 30.53 -69.84 16.59
C THR A 908 31.47 -68.65 16.74
N ASP A 909 32.72 -68.84 16.37
CA ASP A 909 33.77 -67.82 16.37
C ASP A 909 34.22 -67.56 14.93
N SER A 910 34.19 -66.29 14.52
CA SER A 910 34.73 -65.85 13.23
C SER A 910 36.23 -66.13 13.07
N TYR A 911 36.97 -66.26 14.17
CA TYR A 911 38.37 -66.64 14.21
C TYR A 911 38.53 -68.17 14.43
N THR A 912 38.64 -68.92 13.34
CA THR A 912 38.53 -70.40 13.37
C THR A 912 39.70 -71.16 14.02
N VAL A 913 40.66 -70.51 14.66
CA VAL A 913 41.81 -71.18 15.28
C VAL A 913 41.81 -71.16 16.81
N THR A 914 40.83 -70.50 17.44
CA THR A 914 40.68 -70.43 18.89
C THR A 914 40.49 -71.84 19.51
N PRO A 915 41.31 -72.25 20.49
CA PRO A 915 41.10 -73.50 21.21
C PRO A 915 40.06 -73.30 22.33
N ALA A 916 39.24 -74.32 22.61
CA ALA A 916 38.19 -74.22 23.64
C ALA A 916 38.74 -73.92 25.06
N GLY A 917 40.01 -74.22 25.33
CA GLY A 917 40.67 -73.90 26.59
C GLY A 917 40.94 -72.41 26.81
N ASP A 918 40.88 -71.60 25.74
CA ASP A 918 41.02 -70.14 25.81
C ASP A 918 39.67 -69.43 26.05
N LEU A 919 38.59 -70.20 26.24
CA LEU A 919 37.23 -69.69 26.40
C LEU A 919 36.66 -70.03 27.78
N LEU A 920 35.99 -69.05 28.39
CA LEU A 920 35.28 -69.19 29.65
C LEU A 920 33.77 -69.05 29.43
N ALA A 921 32.98 -70.03 29.88
CA ALA A 921 31.53 -69.95 29.87
C ALA A 921 30.92 -69.81 31.26
N THR A 922 29.96 -68.91 31.41
CA THR A 922 29.13 -68.74 32.61
C THR A 922 27.67 -68.94 32.23
N ILE A 923 26.94 -69.77 32.99
CA ILE A 923 25.51 -70.05 32.80
C ILE A 923 24.74 -69.43 33.97
N SER A 924 23.77 -68.57 33.68
CA SER A 924 22.77 -68.10 34.63
C SER A 924 21.45 -68.79 34.32
N TRP A 925 20.85 -69.46 35.31
CA TRP A 925 19.73 -70.38 35.09
C TRP A 925 18.35 -69.73 35.08
N GLY A 926 18.27 -68.41 35.28
CA GLY A 926 17.01 -67.65 35.23
C GLY A 926 16.23 -67.59 36.54
N ASP A 927 16.64 -68.33 37.56
CA ASP A 927 16.02 -68.38 38.90
C ASP A 927 16.85 -67.63 39.97
N GLY A 928 17.79 -66.78 39.53
CA GLY A 928 18.71 -66.04 40.39
C GLY A 928 20.02 -66.76 40.71
N THR A 929 20.21 -68.00 40.25
CA THR A 929 21.47 -68.75 40.42
C THR A 929 22.33 -68.81 39.15
N SER A 930 23.63 -69.07 39.32
CA SER A 930 24.58 -69.24 38.20
C SER A 930 25.65 -70.29 38.49
N SER A 931 26.23 -70.84 37.43
CA SER A 931 27.31 -71.82 37.47
C SER A 931 28.29 -71.63 36.30
N THR A 932 29.52 -72.10 36.44
CA THR A 932 30.42 -72.21 35.28
C THR A 932 29.91 -73.27 34.30
N GLY A 933 29.94 -72.96 33.00
CA GLY A 933 29.62 -73.91 31.94
C GLY A 933 30.87 -74.62 31.43
N THR A 934 30.74 -75.87 31.01
CA THR A 934 31.84 -76.60 30.36
C THR A 934 31.83 -76.28 28.87
N VAL A 935 32.87 -75.61 28.36
CA VAL A 935 33.06 -75.31 26.93
C VAL A 935 33.72 -76.50 26.24
N SER A 936 33.15 -76.95 25.12
CA SER A 936 33.73 -78.01 24.29
C SER A 936 33.58 -77.68 22.80
N GLY A 937 34.57 -78.03 21.98
CA GLY A 937 34.58 -77.73 20.54
C GLY A 937 35.94 -77.24 20.04
N GLY A 938 35.96 -76.64 18.86
CA GLY A 938 37.15 -76.10 18.18
C GLY A 938 36.86 -75.78 16.72
N LYS A 939 37.83 -75.16 16.02
CA LYS A 939 37.68 -74.74 14.61
C LYS A 939 36.54 -73.74 14.36
N GLY A 940 36.34 -72.81 15.29
CA GLY A 940 35.29 -71.78 15.18
C GLY A 940 33.89 -72.22 15.63
N ALA A 941 33.72 -73.38 16.28
CA ALA A 941 32.44 -73.84 16.80
C ALA A 941 32.58 -74.48 18.19
N PHE A 942 31.75 -74.05 19.14
CA PHE A 942 31.79 -74.42 20.56
C PHE A 942 30.40 -74.71 21.12
N THR A 943 30.33 -75.52 22.18
CA THR A 943 29.09 -75.82 22.94
C THR A 943 29.35 -75.67 24.43
N VAL A 944 28.32 -75.26 25.16
CA VAL A 944 28.34 -75.04 26.62
C VAL A 944 27.29 -75.92 27.29
N SER A 945 27.71 -76.66 28.32
CA SER A 945 26.84 -77.54 29.13
C SER A 945 26.94 -77.27 30.64
N GLY A 946 25.87 -77.59 31.39
CA GLY A 946 25.76 -77.41 32.85
C GLY A 946 24.66 -78.27 33.52
N SER A 947 24.54 -78.21 34.85
CA SER A 947 23.55 -78.95 35.67
C SER A 947 22.82 -78.02 36.65
N HIS A 948 21.53 -78.23 36.93
CA HIS A 948 20.71 -77.39 37.83
C HIS A 948 19.42 -78.04 38.37
N VAL A 949 18.78 -77.49 39.41
CA VAL A 949 17.48 -77.94 39.96
C VAL A 949 16.53 -76.74 40.08
N TYR A 950 15.31 -76.83 39.52
CA TYR A 950 14.28 -75.78 39.67
C TYR A 950 13.25 -76.15 40.73
N ASN A 951 13.08 -75.28 41.73
CA ASN A 951 12.14 -75.47 42.85
C ASN A 951 10.78 -74.78 42.66
N VAL A 952 10.56 -74.16 41.50
CA VAL A 952 9.32 -73.47 41.13
C VAL A 952 9.03 -73.83 39.67
N ASP A 953 7.78 -74.17 39.38
CA ASP A 953 7.31 -74.41 38.01
C ASP A 953 7.30 -73.12 37.16
N GLY A 954 7.27 -73.28 35.83
CA GLY A 954 7.30 -72.18 34.86
C GLY A 954 8.51 -72.17 33.94
N ASP A 955 8.53 -71.16 33.07
CA ASP A 955 9.60 -70.92 32.10
C ASP A 955 10.68 -70.00 32.70
N HIS A 956 11.90 -70.50 32.87
CA HIS A 956 13.04 -69.75 33.39
C HIS A 956 14.01 -69.39 32.26
N GLN A 957 14.32 -68.10 32.09
CA GLN A 957 15.23 -67.65 31.03
C GLN A 957 16.69 -67.94 31.40
N VAL A 958 17.32 -68.87 30.67
CA VAL A 958 18.73 -69.24 30.87
C VAL A 958 19.61 -68.33 30.00
N SER A 959 20.65 -67.72 30.57
CA SER A 959 21.62 -66.90 29.85
C SER A 959 23.02 -67.50 29.95
N VAL A 960 23.68 -67.69 28.83
CA VAL A 960 25.03 -68.26 28.75
C VAL A 960 25.97 -67.24 28.15
N THR A 961 26.98 -66.80 28.88
CA THR A 961 28.03 -65.90 28.36
C THR A 961 29.29 -66.69 28.09
N LEU A 962 29.80 -66.61 26.85
CA LEU A 962 31.10 -67.12 26.44
C LEU A 962 32.05 -65.93 26.25
N ALA A 963 33.23 -65.98 26.89
CA ALA A 963 34.25 -64.94 26.82
C ALA A 963 35.63 -65.55 26.49
N GLU A 964 36.44 -64.82 25.74
CA GLU A 964 37.87 -65.14 25.61
C GLU A 964 38.64 -64.81 26.89
N ASN A 965 39.70 -65.56 27.13
CA ASN A 965 40.71 -65.22 28.11
C ASN A 965 41.69 -64.19 27.53
N ALA A 966 42.23 -63.33 28.39
CA ALA A 966 43.22 -62.33 28.00
C ALA A 966 44.45 -62.98 27.30
N PRO A 967 44.98 -62.37 26.22
CA PRO A 967 44.73 -61.00 25.78
C PRO A 967 43.48 -60.78 24.89
N GLY A 968 42.68 -61.81 24.60
CA GLY A 968 41.44 -61.69 23.82
C GLY A 968 40.31 -61.01 24.60
N THR A 969 39.39 -60.35 23.88
CA THR A 969 38.24 -59.63 24.47
C THR A 969 36.89 -60.05 23.90
N ALA A 970 36.85 -61.01 22.96
CA ALA A 970 35.60 -61.41 22.33
C ALA A 970 34.63 -61.99 23.38
N ARG A 971 33.37 -61.54 23.35
CA ARG A 971 32.34 -62.01 24.28
C ARG A 971 30.99 -62.08 23.58
N ALA A 972 30.26 -63.17 23.78
CA ALA A 972 28.86 -63.27 23.37
C ALA A 972 28.01 -63.91 24.44
N THR A 973 26.73 -63.58 24.40
CA THR A 973 25.73 -64.19 25.25
C THR A 973 24.68 -64.88 24.38
N ALA A 974 24.38 -66.14 24.70
CA ALA A 974 23.27 -66.90 24.15
C ALA A 974 22.15 -66.99 25.19
N VAL A 975 20.91 -66.81 24.76
CA VAL A 975 19.73 -66.92 25.64
C VAL A 975 18.96 -68.20 25.29
N SER A 976 18.54 -68.93 26.30
CA SER A 976 17.74 -70.14 26.25
C SER A 976 16.59 -70.09 27.26
N THR A 977 15.76 -71.14 27.35
CA THR A 977 14.66 -71.25 28.31
C THR A 977 14.64 -72.65 28.92
N ALA A 978 14.34 -72.74 30.21
CA ALA A 978 14.07 -73.96 30.94
C ALA A 978 12.58 -74.06 31.31
N GLN A 979 11.90 -75.11 30.87
CA GLN A 979 10.44 -75.28 31.08
C GLN A 979 10.15 -76.32 32.19
N ILE A 980 9.41 -75.94 33.24
CA ILE A 980 9.15 -76.74 34.47
C ILE A 980 7.64 -76.83 34.79
N ALA A 981 7.07 -78.00 35.18
CA ALA A 981 5.59 -78.23 35.36
C ALA A 981 5.11 -78.53 36.81
N GLY A 982 3.83 -78.20 37.18
CA GLY A 982 3.20 -78.25 38.55
C GLY A 982 1.95 -79.16 38.82
N THR A 983 1.32 -79.16 40.03
CA THR A 983 0.46 -80.30 40.55
C THR A 983 -0.85 -80.06 41.40
N ASP A 984 -1.45 -78.86 41.50
CA ASP A 984 -2.54 -78.51 42.47
C ASP A 984 -3.94 -79.17 42.28
N PHE A 985 -4.37 -79.45 41.06
CA PHE A 985 -5.65 -80.09 40.72
C PHE A 985 -5.41 -81.48 40.15
N ALA A 986 -6.26 -82.45 40.50
CA ALA A 986 -6.31 -83.75 39.84
C ALA A 986 -7.59 -83.82 39.00
N ILE A 987 -7.41 -84.11 37.71
CA ILE A 987 -8.49 -84.14 36.73
C ILE A 987 -8.48 -85.51 36.09
N THR A 988 -9.61 -86.21 36.12
CA THR A 988 -9.85 -87.40 35.31
C THR A 988 -11.03 -87.12 34.39
N ASP A 989 -10.76 -87.11 33.09
CA ASP A 989 -11.81 -87.10 32.08
C ASP A 989 -12.34 -88.54 31.94
N MET A 990 -13.58 -88.74 32.34
CA MET A 990 -14.25 -90.03 32.36
C MET A 990 -14.75 -90.46 30.98
N THR A 991 -14.87 -89.53 30.02
CA THR A 991 -15.18 -89.85 28.63
C THR A 991 -13.97 -90.49 27.95
N THR A 992 -12.77 -89.93 28.17
CA THR A 992 -11.52 -90.40 27.52
C THR A 992 -10.68 -91.35 28.36
N GLY A 993 -10.89 -91.39 29.69
CA GLY A 993 -10.11 -92.15 30.65
C GLY A 993 -8.74 -91.55 30.99
N GLN A 994 -8.46 -90.31 30.57
CA GLN A 994 -7.17 -89.65 30.80
C GLN A 994 -7.15 -88.93 32.15
N SER A 995 -5.99 -88.99 32.83
CA SER A 995 -5.75 -88.27 34.08
C SER A 995 -4.58 -87.30 33.94
N SER A 996 -4.74 -86.09 34.48
CA SER A 996 -3.74 -85.03 34.47
C SER A 996 -3.68 -84.30 35.81
N THR A 997 -2.56 -83.61 36.04
CA THR A 997 -2.42 -82.64 37.12
C THR A 997 -2.03 -81.28 36.57
N THR A 998 -2.52 -80.21 37.21
CA THR A 998 -2.21 -78.83 36.85
C THR A 998 -2.25 -77.95 38.09
N SER A 999 -1.47 -76.87 38.13
CA SER A 999 -1.55 -75.87 39.19
C SER A 999 -2.79 -74.96 39.10
N GLY A 1000 -3.56 -75.07 38.00
CA GLY A 1000 -4.62 -74.13 37.66
C GLY A 1000 -4.09 -72.71 37.44
N THR A 1001 -4.99 -71.76 37.20
CA THR A 1001 -4.64 -70.33 37.15
C THR A 1001 -4.96 -69.66 38.48
N VAL A 1002 -4.34 -68.51 38.75
CA VAL A 1002 -4.67 -67.71 39.94
C VAL A 1002 -6.06 -67.10 39.73
N TYR A 1003 -6.96 -67.28 40.70
CA TYR A 1003 -8.27 -66.64 40.62
C TYR A 1003 -8.11 -65.13 40.81
N SER A 1004 -8.56 -64.36 39.82
CA SER A 1004 -8.52 -62.89 39.83
C SER A 1004 -9.91 -62.25 39.85
N GLY A 1005 -10.96 -63.06 39.98
CA GLY A 1005 -12.35 -62.62 39.97
C GLY A 1005 -12.84 -62.00 41.29
N PRO A 1006 -14.11 -61.58 41.34
CA PRO A 1006 -14.64 -60.76 42.44
C PRO A 1006 -14.95 -61.54 43.73
N VAL A 1007 -14.95 -62.87 43.71
CA VAL A 1007 -15.31 -63.69 44.89
C VAL A 1007 -14.12 -63.76 45.84
N ALA A 1008 -14.19 -63.01 46.92
CA ALA A 1008 -13.17 -63.02 47.96
C ALA A 1008 -13.06 -64.41 48.61
N GLY A 1009 -11.81 -64.87 48.82
CA GLY A 1009 -11.50 -66.17 49.41
C GLY A 1009 -11.09 -67.24 48.40
N LEU A 1010 -11.30 -67.02 47.10
CA LEU A 1010 -10.79 -67.91 46.05
C LEU A 1010 -9.34 -67.55 45.69
N GLN A 1011 -8.50 -68.57 45.56
CA GLN A 1011 -7.06 -68.48 45.30
C GLN A 1011 -6.70 -69.00 43.91
N LYS A 1012 -7.35 -70.10 43.51
CA LYS A 1012 -7.09 -70.79 42.25
C LYS A 1012 -8.37 -71.01 41.49
N GLU A 1013 -8.26 -71.03 40.17
CA GLU A 1013 -9.37 -71.35 39.29
C GLU A 1013 -8.99 -72.44 38.29
N LEU A 1014 -10.01 -73.24 37.97
CA LEU A 1014 -9.95 -74.27 36.96
C LEU A 1014 -11.20 -74.17 36.09
N VAL A 1015 -11.00 -73.76 34.84
CA VAL A 1015 -12.07 -73.52 33.87
C VAL A 1015 -11.94 -74.53 32.74
N MET A 1016 -12.87 -75.48 32.70
CA MET A 1016 -12.94 -76.56 31.70
C MET A 1016 -14.37 -76.77 31.19
N PRO A 1017 -14.95 -75.81 30.45
CA PRO A 1017 -16.32 -75.89 29.93
C PRO A 1017 -16.39 -76.80 28.69
N ILE A 1018 -16.11 -78.09 28.86
CA ILE A 1018 -16.15 -79.10 27.80
C ILE A 1018 -17.33 -80.06 28.01
N ALA A 1019 -17.76 -80.73 26.94
CA ALA A 1019 -18.94 -81.61 26.97
C ALA A 1019 -18.67 -83.01 27.57
N ASP A 1020 -17.43 -83.29 27.95
CA ASP A 1020 -17.02 -84.58 28.52
C ASP A 1020 -17.41 -84.68 30.00
N ASN A 1021 -17.52 -85.92 30.50
CA ASN A 1021 -17.83 -86.20 31.90
C ASN A 1021 -16.55 -86.08 32.73
N LEU A 1022 -16.46 -85.08 33.60
CA LEU A 1022 -15.27 -84.78 34.39
C LEU A 1022 -15.39 -85.26 35.83
N ASN A 1023 -14.31 -85.86 36.35
CA ASN A 1023 -14.08 -86.04 37.77
C ASN A 1023 -12.92 -85.13 38.20
N VAL A 1024 -13.26 -84.06 38.91
CA VAL A 1024 -12.30 -83.05 39.36
C VAL A 1024 -12.20 -83.06 40.88
N THR A 1025 -10.98 -83.20 41.38
CA THR A 1025 -10.65 -83.04 42.80
C THR A 1025 -9.63 -81.92 42.97
N ALA A 1026 -10.03 -80.86 43.67
CA ALA A 1026 -9.10 -79.85 44.16
C ALA A 1026 -8.35 -80.36 45.38
N LYS A 1027 -7.02 -80.13 45.43
CA LYS A 1027 -6.18 -80.46 46.60
C LYS A 1027 -5.80 -79.26 47.44
N VAL A 1028 -6.28 -78.08 47.04
CA VAL A 1028 -6.02 -76.79 47.68
C VAL A 1028 -7.34 -76.11 48.03
N ASP A 1029 -7.30 -75.24 49.04
CA ASP A 1029 -8.48 -74.50 49.53
C ASP A 1029 -8.80 -73.30 48.63
N GLY A 1030 -10.06 -72.90 48.63
CA GLY A 1030 -10.48 -71.65 47.99
C GLY A 1030 -10.47 -71.72 46.47
N VAL A 1031 -11.29 -72.56 45.86
CA VAL A 1031 -11.23 -72.79 44.41
C VAL A 1031 -12.51 -72.40 43.67
N PHE A 1032 -12.32 -71.87 42.45
CA PHE A 1032 -13.36 -71.76 41.44
C PHE A 1032 -13.22 -72.93 40.45
N ILE A 1033 -14.23 -73.78 40.35
CA ILE A 1033 -14.27 -74.85 39.34
C ILE A 1033 -15.49 -74.63 38.46
N HIS A 1034 -15.26 -74.52 37.15
CA HIS A 1034 -16.32 -74.46 36.14
C HIS A 1034 -16.13 -75.58 35.12
N SER A 1035 -17.12 -76.48 35.05
CA SER A 1035 -17.20 -77.55 34.04
C SER A 1035 -18.22 -77.22 32.94
N GLY A 1036 -18.49 -78.16 32.03
CA GLY A 1036 -19.32 -77.92 30.86
C GLY A 1036 -20.69 -78.62 30.91
N SER A 1037 -21.08 -79.24 29.80
CA SER A 1037 -22.41 -79.87 29.65
C SER A 1037 -22.42 -81.38 29.96
N GLY A 1038 -21.31 -81.91 30.46
CA GLY A 1038 -21.14 -83.33 30.78
C GLY A 1038 -21.89 -83.75 32.05
N GLU A 1039 -21.77 -85.03 32.39
CA GLU A 1039 -22.18 -85.54 33.70
C GLU A 1039 -21.00 -85.45 34.68
N ASP A 1040 -20.84 -84.30 35.32
CA ASP A 1040 -19.63 -83.97 36.07
C ASP A 1040 -19.73 -84.27 37.57
N ALA A 1041 -18.62 -84.73 38.14
CA ALA A 1041 -18.42 -84.90 39.57
C ALA A 1041 -17.33 -83.94 40.05
N LEU A 1042 -17.73 -82.91 40.80
CA LEU A 1042 -16.83 -81.86 41.27
C LEU A 1042 -16.72 -81.93 42.79
N GLN A 1043 -15.49 -82.09 43.29
CA GLN A 1043 -15.21 -82.12 44.72
C GLN A 1043 -14.11 -81.10 45.08
N VAL A 1044 -14.43 -80.30 46.09
CA VAL A 1044 -13.52 -79.30 46.66
C VAL A 1044 -13.00 -79.73 48.04
N HIS A 1045 -11.92 -79.09 48.50
CA HIS A 1045 -11.22 -79.49 49.73
C HIS A 1045 -11.70 -78.74 50.98
N GLY A 1046 -11.60 -77.40 50.99
CA GLY A 1046 -11.99 -76.55 52.12
C GLY A 1046 -11.99 -75.06 51.75
N GLY A 1047 -12.54 -74.21 52.62
CA GLY A 1047 -12.59 -72.75 52.42
C GLY A 1047 -13.84 -72.29 51.67
N THR A 1048 -13.82 -71.06 51.14
CA THR A 1048 -14.91 -70.56 50.29
C THR A 1048 -14.74 -71.18 48.91
N ASN A 1049 -15.72 -71.88 48.36
CA ASN A 1049 -15.60 -72.45 47.01
C ASN A 1049 -16.78 -72.08 46.11
N VAL A 1050 -16.52 -72.14 44.80
CA VAL A 1050 -17.56 -72.02 43.78
C VAL A 1050 -17.47 -73.20 42.84
N LEU A 1051 -18.56 -73.97 42.79
CA LEU A 1051 -18.70 -75.14 41.92
C LEU A 1051 -19.80 -74.84 40.91
N ASP A 1052 -19.40 -74.64 39.66
CA ASP A 1052 -20.31 -74.41 38.53
C ASP A 1052 -20.31 -75.62 37.61
N GLY A 1053 -21.38 -76.41 37.69
CA GLY A 1053 -21.55 -77.63 36.91
C GLY A 1053 -22.10 -77.41 35.49
N GLY A 1054 -22.32 -76.16 35.07
CA GLY A 1054 -22.81 -75.87 33.73
C GLY A 1054 -24.21 -76.45 33.43
N THR A 1055 -24.44 -76.82 32.17
CA THR A 1055 -25.76 -77.20 31.62
C THR A 1055 -26.05 -78.70 31.64
N GLY A 1056 -25.20 -79.50 32.29
CA GLY A 1056 -25.33 -80.95 32.43
C GLY A 1056 -25.95 -81.42 33.74
N SER A 1057 -25.93 -82.74 33.98
CA SER A 1057 -26.35 -83.35 35.26
C SER A 1057 -25.13 -83.53 36.16
N ASN A 1058 -25.12 -82.90 37.34
CA ASN A 1058 -23.90 -82.82 38.13
C ASN A 1058 -24.01 -83.45 39.51
N PHE A 1059 -22.90 -83.96 40.01
CA PHE A 1059 -22.72 -84.37 41.40
C PHE A 1059 -21.71 -83.43 42.07
N LEU A 1060 -22.23 -82.43 42.79
CA LEU A 1060 -21.44 -81.34 43.35
C LEU A 1060 -21.26 -81.54 44.86
N VAL A 1061 -20.02 -81.69 45.29
CA VAL A 1061 -19.67 -81.98 46.69
C VAL A 1061 -18.97 -80.79 47.30
N GLY A 1062 -19.69 -80.08 48.16
CA GLY A 1062 -19.13 -79.02 49.00
C GLY A 1062 -18.21 -79.55 50.09
N ALA A 1063 -17.55 -78.63 50.77
CA ALA A 1063 -16.65 -78.88 51.88
C ALA A 1063 -16.94 -77.92 53.04
N SER A 1064 -16.14 -77.97 54.11
CA SER A 1064 -16.30 -77.00 55.20
C SER A 1064 -15.95 -75.59 54.73
N GLY A 1065 -16.87 -74.63 54.90
CA GLY A 1065 -16.68 -73.25 54.51
C GLY A 1065 -17.98 -72.62 54.04
N PHE A 1066 -17.88 -71.69 53.09
CA PHE A 1066 -19.06 -71.14 52.40
C PHE A 1066 -18.99 -71.53 50.94
N ASP A 1067 -19.89 -72.41 50.52
CA ASP A 1067 -19.88 -72.93 49.15
C ASP A 1067 -21.05 -72.37 48.34
N THR A 1068 -20.75 -72.00 47.10
CA THR A 1068 -21.76 -71.58 46.13
C THR A 1068 -21.81 -72.55 44.97
N PHE A 1069 -23.00 -73.06 44.68
CA PHE A 1069 -23.27 -74.02 43.62
C PHE A 1069 -24.05 -73.34 42.49
N PHE A 1070 -23.63 -73.58 41.25
CA PHE A 1070 -24.32 -73.12 40.06
C PHE A 1070 -24.78 -74.29 39.19
N VAL A 1071 -26.03 -74.22 38.76
CA VAL A 1071 -26.67 -75.14 37.81
C VAL A 1071 -27.33 -74.29 36.73
N ASP A 1072 -27.14 -74.62 35.46
CA ASP A 1072 -27.63 -73.81 34.35
C ASP A 1072 -28.72 -74.51 33.51
N ASP A 1073 -29.95 -74.02 33.61
CA ASP A 1073 -31.12 -74.53 32.89
C ASP A 1073 -31.48 -73.68 31.65
N ARG A 1074 -30.61 -72.77 31.22
CA ARG A 1074 -30.93 -71.87 30.08
C ARG A 1074 -30.88 -72.53 28.71
N GLY A 1075 -30.49 -73.81 28.63
CA GLY A 1075 -30.49 -74.55 27.37
C GLY A 1075 -30.09 -76.02 27.50
N PRO A 1076 -30.64 -76.78 28.47
CA PRO A 1076 -30.36 -78.20 28.51
C PRO A 1076 -30.91 -78.89 27.24
N THR A 1077 -30.22 -79.95 26.81
CA THR A 1077 -30.63 -80.74 25.63
C THR A 1077 -31.43 -82.00 26.01
N ALA A 1078 -31.49 -82.31 27.30
CA ALA A 1078 -32.25 -83.41 27.91
C ALA A 1078 -32.59 -83.04 29.36
N ASP A 1079 -33.43 -83.83 30.05
CA ASP A 1079 -33.73 -83.60 31.46
C ASP A 1079 -32.42 -83.61 32.26
N ILE A 1080 -32.17 -82.57 33.05
CA ILE A 1080 -30.96 -82.45 33.87
C ILE A 1080 -31.28 -82.68 35.34
N TRP A 1081 -30.34 -83.33 36.03
CA TRP A 1081 -30.45 -83.58 37.45
C TRP A 1081 -29.13 -83.31 38.14
N SER A 1082 -29.10 -82.24 38.94
CA SER A 1082 -27.94 -81.95 39.80
C SER A 1082 -28.23 -82.37 41.24
N THR A 1083 -27.27 -83.07 41.87
CA THR A 1083 -27.29 -83.42 43.29
C THR A 1083 -26.19 -82.67 43.99
N VAL A 1084 -26.57 -81.84 44.97
CA VAL A 1084 -25.63 -81.11 45.83
C VAL A 1084 -25.53 -81.82 47.16
N VAL A 1085 -24.30 -82.16 47.55
CA VAL A 1085 -23.96 -82.82 48.80
C VAL A 1085 -23.15 -81.86 49.68
N ASN A 1086 -23.32 -81.99 50.99
CA ASN A 1086 -22.78 -81.10 52.02
C ASN A 1086 -23.30 -79.65 51.97
N PHE A 1087 -24.54 -79.45 51.50
CA PHE A 1087 -25.18 -78.13 51.55
C PHE A 1087 -25.50 -77.73 53.00
N HIS A 1088 -24.82 -76.74 53.57
CA HIS A 1088 -24.97 -76.32 54.96
C HIS A 1088 -25.24 -74.83 55.12
N ALA A 1089 -25.51 -74.39 56.35
CA ALA A 1089 -25.86 -73.00 56.65
C ALA A 1089 -24.77 -72.04 56.15
N GLY A 1090 -25.18 -71.06 55.34
CA GLY A 1090 -24.27 -70.15 54.64
C GLY A 1090 -24.08 -70.48 53.17
N ASP A 1091 -24.35 -71.71 52.74
CA ASP A 1091 -24.26 -72.11 51.35
C ASP A 1091 -25.46 -71.65 50.53
N ALA A 1092 -25.22 -71.55 49.22
CA ALA A 1092 -26.24 -71.19 48.28
C ALA A 1092 -26.14 -71.95 46.96
N ALA A 1093 -27.29 -72.23 46.37
CA ALA A 1093 -27.41 -72.80 45.04
C ALA A 1093 -28.20 -71.82 44.15
N THR A 1094 -27.63 -71.49 42.99
CA THR A 1094 -28.32 -70.69 41.97
C THR A 1094 -28.61 -71.58 40.77
N ILE A 1095 -29.87 -71.60 40.38
CA ILE A 1095 -30.36 -72.31 39.20
C ILE A 1095 -30.72 -71.25 38.15
N TRP A 1096 -29.89 -71.12 37.13
CA TRP A 1096 -30.09 -70.16 36.06
C TRP A 1096 -31.17 -70.62 35.09
N GLY A 1097 -32.00 -69.70 34.60
CA GLY A 1097 -33.08 -69.97 33.64
C GLY A 1097 -34.43 -70.31 34.27
N VAL A 1098 -34.47 -70.68 35.55
CA VAL A 1098 -35.71 -71.12 36.21
C VAL A 1098 -36.45 -69.96 36.88
N THR A 1099 -37.72 -69.76 36.52
CA THR A 1099 -38.64 -68.82 37.19
C THR A 1099 -40.02 -69.44 37.41
N PRO A 1100 -40.82 -68.94 38.36
CA PRO A 1100 -42.22 -69.36 38.52
C PRO A 1100 -43.14 -68.91 37.38
N GLN A 1101 -42.70 -67.94 36.56
CA GLN A 1101 -43.46 -67.49 35.39
C GLN A 1101 -43.32 -68.46 34.22
N ASP A 1102 -42.12 -69.01 34.03
CA ASP A 1102 -41.77 -69.83 32.87
C ASP A 1102 -41.85 -71.33 33.17
N PHE A 1103 -41.70 -71.73 34.44
CA PHE A 1103 -41.72 -73.12 34.89
C PHE A 1103 -42.74 -73.35 36.01
N ALA A 1104 -43.41 -74.50 35.97
CA ALA A 1104 -44.15 -75.07 37.09
C ALA A 1104 -43.14 -75.72 38.05
N LEU A 1105 -42.98 -75.11 39.22
CA LEU A 1105 -42.05 -75.55 40.26
C LEU A 1105 -42.77 -76.47 41.25
N SER A 1106 -42.29 -77.71 41.37
CA SER A 1106 -42.77 -78.66 42.37
C SER A 1106 -41.62 -79.15 43.25
N TRP A 1107 -41.89 -79.30 44.53
CA TRP A 1107 -40.92 -79.78 45.51
C TRP A 1107 -41.35 -81.14 46.04
N ALA A 1108 -40.41 -82.07 46.09
CA ALA A 1108 -40.64 -83.42 46.58
C ALA A 1108 -39.50 -83.85 47.52
N ASP A 1109 -39.86 -84.63 48.54
CA ASP A 1109 -38.91 -85.14 49.53
C ASP A 1109 -38.38 -86.52 49.17
N ASN A 1110 -37.18 -86.82 49.66
CA ASN A 1110 -36.51 -88.13 49.56
C ASN A 1110 -36.23 -88.58 48.12
N GLN A 1111 -35.93 -87.62 47.24
CA GLN A 1111 -35.51 -87.89 45.86
C GLN A 1111 -34.04 -87.53 45.65
N GLY A 1112 -33.46 -87.96 44.52
CA GLY A 1112 -32.05 -87.77 44.18
C GLY A 1112 -31.25 -89.06 44.13
N ALA A 1113 -29.92 -88.93 44.02
CA ALA A 1113 -29.00 -90.06 43.91
C ALA A 1113 -29.07 -90.99 45.14
N ALA A 1114 -28.96 -92.30 44.92
CA ALA A 1114 -29.02 -93.29 45.99
C ALA A 1114 -27.93 -93.03 47.05
N GLY A 1115 -28.35 -92.87 48.32
CA GLY A 1115 -27.45 -92.50 49.44
C GLY A 1115 -27.32 -91.00 49.70
N TYR A 1116 -27.79 -90.15 48.77
CA TYR A 1116 -27.75 -88.68 48.84
C TYR A 1116 -29.10 -88.08 48.45
N THR A 1117 -30.18 -88.67 48.97
CA THR A 1117 -31.53 -88.18 48.74
C THR A 1117 -31.85 -86.98 49.64
N GLY A 1118 -32.78 -86.13 49.21
CA GLY A 1118 -33.19 -84.96 49.96
C GLY A 1118 -34.36 -84.23 49.32
N LEU A 1119 -34.38 -82.92 49.51
CA LEU A 1119 -35.39 -82.03 48.95
C LEU A 1119 -35.04 -81.80 47.49
N THR A 1120 -35.94 -82.21 46.61
CA THR A 1120 -35.76 -82.10 45.17
C THR A 1120 -36.74 -81.11 44.58
N LEU A 1121 -36.20 -80.10 43.91
CA LEU A 1121 -36.95 -79.26 42.99
C LEU A 1121 -37.13 -80.01 41.68
N HIS A 1122 -38.34 -80.00 41.14
CA HIS A 1122 -38.60 -80.24 39.73
C HIS A 1122 -39.20 -78.97 39.11
N ALA A 1123 -38.43 -78.32 38.25
CA ALA A 1123 -38.90 -77.24 37.40
C ALA A 1123 -39.33 -77.83 36.06
N THR A 1124 -40.64 -77.78 35.77
CA THR A 1124 -41.22 -78.40 34.57
C THR A 1124 -41.94 -77.35 33.72
N ALA A 1125 -41.69 -77.36 32.41
CA ALA A 1125 -42.40 -76.51 31.45
C ALA A 1125 -42.73 -77.28 30.17
N SER A 1126 -43.89 -77.01 29.56
CA SER A 1126 -44.32 -77.75 28.38
C SER A 1126 -43.37 -77.55 27.20
N GLY A 1127 -42.74 -78.62 26.72
CA GLY A 1127 -41.82 -78.58 25.58
C GLY A 1127 -40.38 -78.20 25.93
N GLN A 1128 -40.06 -78.02 27.20
CA GLN A 1128 -38.69 -77.87 27.71
C GLN A 1128 -38.29 -79.10 28.55
N PRO A 1129 -37.00 -79.47 28.59
CA PRO A 1129 -36.53 -80.48 29.54
C PRO A 1129 -36.79 -80.08 30.99
N THR A 1130 -36.93 -81.08 31.87
CA THR A 1130 -37.09 -80.88 33.31
C THR A 1130 -35.74 -80.61 33.94
N ALA A 1131 -35.59 -79.48 34.63
CA ALA A 1131 -34.46 -79.25 35.51
C ALA A 1131 -34.79 -79.66 36.94
N SER A 1132 -33.95 -80.56 37.47
CA SER A 1132 -34.05 -81.05 38.82
C SER A 1132 -32.81 -80.71 39.64
N LEU A 1133 -33.04 -80.20 40.85
CA LEU A 1133 -31.98 -79.97 41.83
C LEU A 1133 -32.34 -80.69 43.13
N THR A 1134 -31.49 -81.62 43.55
CA THR A 1134 -31.58 -82.25 44.86
C THR A 1134 -30.60 -81.61 45.82
N LEU A 1135 -31.11 -81.12 46.95
CA LEU A 1135 -30.33 -80.73 48.12
C LEU A 1135 -30.36 -81.89 49.13
N ALA A 1136 -29.30 -82.69 49.13
CA ALA A 1136 -29.22 -83.88 49.97
C ALA A 1136 -29.35 -83.53 51.46
N GLY A 1137 -30.19 -84.26 52.20
CA GLY A 1137 -30.41 -84.04 53.63
C GLY A 1137 -31.43 -82.96 54.02
N TYR A 1138 -32.02 -82.24 53.06
CA TYR A 1138 -33.15 -81.32 53.31
C TYR A 1138 -34.50 -81.96 52.99
N SER A 1139 -35.58 -81.33 53.45
CA SER A 1139 -36.97 -81.69 53.13
C SER A 1139 -37.85 -80.45 52.93
N THR A 1140 -39.09 -80.64 52.46
CA THR A 1140 -40.08 -79.57 52.25
C THR A 1140 -40.41 -78.84 53.56
N ALA A 1141 -40.23 -79.50 54.71
CA ALA A 1141 -40.35 -78.85 56.01
C ALA A 1141 -39.34 -77.69 56.17
N ASP A 1142 -38.15 -77.80 55.58
CA ASP A 1142 -37.09 -76.81 55.67
C ASP A 1142 -37.37 -75.53 54.87
N LEU A 1143 -38.22 -75.60 53.83
CA LEU A 1143 -38.73 -74.42 53.12
C LEU A 1143 -39.71 -73.59 53.98
N SER A 1144 -40.40 -74.24 54.91
CA SER A 1144 -41.44 -73.61 55.73
C SER A 1144 -40.94 -73.11 57.09
N ASN A 1145 -39.91 -73.75 57.65
CA ASN A 1145 -39.36 -73.42 58.96
C ASN A 1145 -38.25 -72.35 58.92
N GLY A 1146 -37.88 -71.88 57.71
CA GLY A 1146 -36.88 -70.83 57.49
C GLY A 1146 -35.43 -71.32 57.38
N ARG A 1147 -35.17 -72.64 57.44
CA ARG A 1147 -33.82 -73.20 57.20
C ARG A 1147 -33.39 -73.11 55.75
N LEU A 1148 -34.34 -73.17 54.82
CA LEU A 1148 -34.13 -72.85 53.42
C LEU A 1148 -35.00 -71.68 53.01
N SER A 1149 -34.40 -70.73 52.29
CA SER A 1149 -35.13 -69.66 51.62
C SER A 1149 -34.97 -69.79 50.11
N VAL A 1150 -36.07 -69.63 49.40
CA VAL A 1150 -36.11 -69.58 47.93
C VAL A 1150 -36.48 -68.16 47.52
N THR A 1151 -35.65 -67.56 46.68
CA THR A 1151 -35.89 -66.27 46.07
C THR A 1151 -35.66 -66.36 44.57
N PHE A 1152 -36.28 -65.46 43.80
CA PHE A 1152 -36.10 -65.39 42.36
C PHE A 1152 -35.55 -64.03 42.00
N GLY A 1153 -34.63 -64.00 41.04
CA GLY A 1153 -33.96 -62.80 40.59
C GLY A 1153 -33.82 -62.76 39.07
N PHE A 1154 -33.41 -61.59 38.59
CA PHE A 1154 -33.03 -61.39 37.20
C PHE A 1154 -31.68 -60.67 37.21
N ASP A 1155 -30.69 -61.25 36.56
CA ASP A 1155 -29.41 -60.58 36.35
C ASP A 1155 -29.48 -59.74 35.08
N GLY A 1156 -29.47 -58.42 35.24
CA GLY A 1156 -29.53 -57.47 34.14
C GLY A 1156 -28.31 -57.47 33.23
N ALA A 1157 -27.18 -58.02 33.68
CA ALA A 1157 -25.96 -58.11 32.88
C ALA A 1157 -26.00 -59.31 31.91
N SER A 1158 -26.38 -60.49 32.41
CA SER A 1158 -26.53 -61.69 31.56
C SER A 1158 -27.91 -61.77 30.87
N GLY A 1159 -28.85 -60.90 31.24
CA GLY A 1159 -30.22 -60.94 30.75
C GLY A 1159 -30.99 -62.20 31.16
N SER A 1160 -30.52 -62.90 32.20
CA SER A 1160 -31.01 -64.21 32.60
C SER A 1160 -31.71 -64.15 33.96
N SER A 1161 -32.88 -64.78 34.03
CA SER A 1161 -33.55 -65.03 35.30
C SER A 1161 -32.88 -66.19 36.04
N TYR A 1162 -33.02 -66.21 37.37
CA TYR A 1162 -32.54 -67.31 38.17
C TYR A 1162 -33.41 -67.55 39.40
N MET A 1163 -33.35 -68.78 39.87
CA MET A 1163 -33.82 -69.19 41.17
C MET A 1163 -32.62 -69.31 42.12
N TYR A 1164 -32.73 -68.72 43.30
CA TYR A 1164 -31.69 -68.74 44.31
C TYR A 1164 -32.20 -69.42 45.57
N VAL A 1165 -31.52 -70.48 45.98
CA VAL A 1165 -31.81 -71.25 47.19
C VAL A 1165 -30.67 -71.05 48.16
N LYS A 1166 -30.98 -70.64 49.39
CA LYS A 1166 -29.99 -70.39 50.43
C LYS A 1166 -30.33 -71.13 51.71
N ALA A 1167 -29.32 -71.77 52.30
CA ALA A 1167 -29.41 -72.33 53.64
C ALA A 1167 -29.07 -71.27 54.69
N SER A 1168 -29.96 -71.09 55.66
CA SER A 1168 -29.84 -70.10 56.76
C SER A 1168 -29.36 -70.71 58.07
#